data_AF-A0A8H9H8H2-F1
#
_entry.id   AF-A0A8H9H8H2-F1
#
_cell.length_a   1.000
_cell.length_b   1.000
_cell.length_c   1.000
_cell.angle_alpha   90.00
_cell.angle_beta   90.00
_cell.angle_gamma   90.00
#
_symmetry.space_group_name_H-M   'P 1'
#
loop_
_entity.id
_entity.type
_entity.pdbx_description
1 polymer ?
#
loop_
_entity_poly.entity_id
_entity_poly.type
_entity_poly.pdbx_seq_one_letter_code
_entity_poly.pdbx_strand_id
1 'polypeptide(L)'
;MGAIWLRVAESRWMRMGVVLLTSAGALLVFTPVVRAMASSSDGEFNRWVGWANILALPIGFAGVALTALGWLLRPRRLSADDLDGVADVLAEGMLHAYLDGLKQMIGGDVGDAIRLSLLSDEPAPRWRSSPLIVFGDDRSRNAGDLSTIHTYFRALDRPRLAVLGPAGSGKTVLLTVLAIHLLKSRVTPSADGDRTHPRDGHIPYRLPIASYDPEAGDISAWIAGRLAEEFRLSTPVARELVRTGRILPMLDGLDELDSPATDRRVSRTIERVNDYVADELRGVVLASQPAAYENTARRLDGERSIRIMALDAGAIHEYLRVRFGGRDALQNEWSRVIDGLDHERRTMLRTPLWLSIAVRAFAEVPRTLGDSGTAAGLRSLLVDGFVRLACQGSRYSEADVGRWLRTLAEQTVLQRRQGGRGPEISPARIWTIAGAWLPRLLHGVLALMIVVPLVWISVLPLMAAPAGVVVVSAGLSVGALVVAGTLRAETPVRYLRDPLSILRRVPIRVTASVLILVTGAVALLWLLGWPSLSFAVVTLLCLTALTALFADVDETAPVSIRTAMRNEVIVGVLVTLLPILVMGFGGSFVLRWALGFGAEYREVKAVVAVGFLIGITSGIWFTRTTVRYAVALAIQAFQRRLPMRLGAFLDWAVLAGIMRTTAGSAYQFRHGELRQYFLTAAPGEPTATVPRAAVRASARLVLSASALVSALVSALVVSAVLNSLLSVGEPSRAANPLAFVTTKAAECDGLQWKVPGRPEWEAAGSGREVRAWLDRNGAVDKGTTEITVVVQGLIPQAAVLEDIRPLIVSRRPPMRGSTVDCEGFVEAAAMGEAPVYDLVADLDGGTPRFLPSTEVFSVRNSETLTMRLRVRTTTCDCSWRIEVRWVSAGKQGVTVLDDNGRPFRTTA
;
A
#
# COMPACT_ATOMS: atom_id res chain seq x y z
N MET A 1 -11.92 38.69 -1.89
CA MET A 1 -10.51 38.19 -1.89
C MET A 1 -9.52 39.06 -1.09
N GLY A 2 -9.69 40.37 -0.91
CA GLY A 2 -8.69 41.24 -0.23
C GLY A 2 -8.47 40.97 1.27
N ALA A 3 -9.51 40.62 2.03
CA ALA A 3 -9.38 40.30 3.47
C ALA A 3 -8.62 38.99 3.75
N ILE A 4 -8.61 38.06 2.77
CA ILE A 4 -7.85 36.80 2.81
C ILE A 4 -6.36 37.08 2.68
N TRP A 5 -5.97 38.06 1.87
CA TRP A 5 -4.56 38.43 1.68
C TRP A 5 -3.96 39.11 2.90
N LEU A 6 -4.72 39.91 3.65
CA LEU A 6 -4.24 40.56 4.87
C LEU A 6 -3.98 39.57 6.02
N ARG A 7 -4.87 38.59 6.27
CA ARG A 7 -4.66 37.56 7.30
C ARG A 7 -3.62 36.50 6.89
N VAL A 8 -3.50 36.20 5.59
CA VAL A 8 -2.41 35.35 5.06
C VAL A 8 -1.07 36.10 5.12
N ALA A 9 -1.04 37.42 4.91
CA ALA A 9 0.16 38.24 5.01
C ALA A 9 0.71 38.33 6.45
N GLU A 10 -0.13 38.53 7.47
CA GLU A 10 0.31 38.47 8.88
C GLU A 10 0.98 37.13 9.23
N SER A 11 0.39 36.03 8.75
CA SER A 11 0.95 34.69 8.95
C SER A 11 2.27 34.48 8.17
N ARG A 12 2.51 35.22 7.09
CA ARG A 12 3.73 35.17 6.28
C ARG A 12 4.86 35.98 6.91
N TRP A 13 4.59 37.19 7.41
CA TRP A 13 5.59 38.03 8.09
C TRP A 13 6.12 37.39 9.37
N MET A 14 5.26 36.79 10.18
CA MET A 14 5.74 35.99 11.32
C MET A 14 6.51 34.75 10.87
N ARG A 15 6.16 34.13 9.72
CA ARG A 15 6.87 32.93 9.21
C ARG A 15 8.26 33.32 8.74
N MET A 16 8.38 34.47 8.11
CA MET A 16 9.64 35.04 7.65
C MET A 16 10.53 35.47 8.82
N GLY A 17 9.96 36.10 9.86
CA GLY A 17 10.69 36.46 11.09
C GLY A 17 11.26 35.25 11.84
N VAL A 18 10.50 34.15 11.96
CA VAL A 18 11.00 32.92 12.59
C VAL A 18 12.07 32.25 11.74
N VAL A 19 11.90 32.20 10.42
CA VAL A 19 12.93 31.65 9.52
C VAL A 19 14.22 32.45 9.65
N LEU A 20 14.17 33.79 9.60
CA LEU A 20 15.34 34.66 9.75
C LEU A 20 16.04 34.48 11.10
N LEU A 21 15.29 34.38 12.21
CA LEU A 21 15.83 34.12 13.55
C LEU A 21 16.48 32.72 13.65
N THR A 22 15.86 31.69 13.06
CA THR A 22 16.44 30.33 13.04
C THR A 22 17.67 30.23 12.15
N SER A 23 17.68 30.94 11.02
CA SER A 23 18.84 31.00 10.12
C SER A 23 20.00 31.77 10.74
N ALA A 24 19.73 32.88 11.42
CA ALA A 24 20.75 33.64 12.17
C ALA A 24 21.32 32.84 13.35
N GLY A 25 20.46 32.12 14.09
CA GLY A 25 20.89 31.22 15.16
C GLY A 25 21.73 30.04 14.66
N ALA A 26 21.35 29.44 13.52
CA ALA A 26 22.14 28.39 12.88
C ALA A 26 23.51 28.90 12.42
N LEU A 27 23.61 30.10 11.85
CA LEU A 27 24.88 30.72 11.46
C LEU A 27 25.80 30.99 12.67
N LEU A 28 25.22 31.43 13.79
CA LEU A 28 25.96 31.72 15.03
C LEU A 28 26.55 30.45 15.67
N VAL A 29 25.89 29.29 15.54
CA VAL A 29 26.41 27.99 16.00
C VAL A 29 27.34 27.35 14.98
N PHE A 30 27.09 27.54 13.69
CA PHE A 30 27.90 26.96 12.60
C PHE A 30 29.34 27.49 12.59
N THR A 31 29.51 28.80 12.83
CA THR A 31 30.82 29.47 12.81
C THR A 31 31.84 28.86 13.81
N PRO A 32 31.52 28.69 15.11
CA PRO A 32 32.43 28.03 16.04
C PRO A 32 32.63 26.54 15.75
N VAL A 33 31.64 25.83 15.18
CA VAL A 33 31.80 24.42 14.76
C VAL A 33 32.79 24.27 13.61
N VAL A 34 32.73 25.14 12.59
CA VAL A 34 33.69 25.15 11.49
C VAL A 34 35.10 25.49 12.00
N ARG A 35 35.21 26.44 12.94
CA ARG A 35 36.51 26.75 13.57
C ARG A 35 37.05 25.64 14.46
N ALA A 36 36.19 24.89 15.14
CA ALA A 36 36.59 23.69 15.86
C ALA A 36 37.14 22.64 14.88
N MET A 37 36.47 22.39 13.75
CA MET A 37 36.98 21.42 12.75
C MET A 37 38.28 21.85 12.08
N ALA A 38 38.58 23.15 12.04
CA ALA A 38 39.82 23.69 11.50
C ALA A 38 40.95 23.84 12.52
N SER A 39 40.72 23.52 13.80
CA SER A 39 41.73 23.71 14.85
C SER A 39 42.82 22.65 14.81
N SER A 40 44.08 23.05 15.02
CA SER A 40 45.25 22.16 15.00
C SER A 40 45.68 21.65 16.38
N SER A 41 45.01 22.06 17.45
CA SER A 41 45.31 21.64 18.83
C SER A 41 44.05 21.33 19.64
N ASP A 42 44.14 20.34 20.53
CA ASP A 42 43.02 19.88 21.36
C ASP A 42 42.46 20.96 22.30
N GLY A 43 43.31 21.88 22.76
CA GLY A 43 42.90 23.00 23.60
C GLY A 43 42.07 24.05 22.85
N GLU A 44 42.38 24.27 21.57
CA GLU A 44 41.66 25.19 20.71
C GLU A 44 40.35 24.57 20.20
N PHE A 45 40.37 23.28 19.87
CA PHE A 45 39.17 22.48 19.57
C PHE A 45 38.15 22.59 20.71
N ASN A 46 38.57 22.27 21.94
CA ASN A 46 37.69 22.29 23.11
C ASN A 46 37.14 23.68 23.42
N ARG A 47 37.91 24.74 23.17
CA ARG A 47 37.45 26.14 23.34
C ARG A 47 36.33 26.49 22.37
N TRP A 48 36.48 26.16 21.08
CA TRP A 48 35.46 26.45 20.07
C TRP A 48 34.20 25.60 20.22
N VAL A 49 34.35 24.33 20.63
CA VAL A 49 33.21 23.46 21.02
C VAL A 49 32.48 24.03 22.24
N GLY A 50 33.20 24.56 23.23
CA GLY A 50 32.61 25.24 24.39
C GLY A 50 31.73 26.44 24.01
N TRP A 51 32.21 27.29 23.09
CA TRP A 51 31.43 28.43 22.58
C TRP A 51 30.19 28.01 21.80
N ALA A 52 30.27 26.95 20.98
CA ALA A 52 29.11 26.41 20.26
C ALA A 52 28.02 25.92 21.24
N ASN A 53 28.42 25.28 22.35
CA ASN A 53 27.51 24.80 23.38
C ASN A 53 26.84 25.95 24.15
N ILE A 54 27.58 27.00 24.50
CA ILE A 54 27.05 28.19 25.19
C ILE A 54 26.00 28.91 24.33
N LEU A 55 26.23 28.98 23.01
CA LEU A 55 25.32 29.66 22.08
C LEU A 55 24.06 28.84 21.76
N ALA A 56 24.13 27.50 21.78
CA ALA A 56 23.00 26.63 21.44
C ALA A 56 21.84 26.67 22.46
N LEU A 57 22.16 26.82 23.75
CA LEU A 57 21.21 26.81 24.87
C LEU A 57 20.17 27.97 24.84
N PRO A 58 20.57 29.25 24.73
CA PRO A 58 19.61 30.36 24.65
C PRO A 58 18.77 30.35 23.37
N ILE A 59 19.32 29.86 22.25
CA ILE A 59 18.59 29.72 20.99
C ILE A 59 17.50 28.65 21.11
N GLY A 60 17.81 27.52 21.75
CA GLY A 60 16.84 26.47 22.07
C GLY A 60 15.70 26.98 22.95
N PHE A 61 16.03 27.76 23.99
CA PHE A 61 15.04 28.32 24.92
C PHE A 61 14.11 29.35 24.25
N ALA A 62 14.64 30.24 23.42
CA ALA A 62 13.85 31.22 22.68
C ALA A 62 12.84 30.55 21.73
N GLY A 63 13.21 29.43 21.11
CA GLY A 63 12.32 28.63 20.26
C GLY A 63 11.14 28.02 21.05
N VAL A 64 11.38 27.55 22.27
CA VAL A 64 10.34 27.00 23.16
C VAL A 64 9.38 28.10 23.64
N ALA A 65 9.91 29.25 24.07
CA ALA A 65 9.11 30.36 24.59
C ALA A 65 8.15 30.95 23.53
N LEU A 66 8.63 31.17 22.30
CA LEU A 66 7.81 31.68 21.19
C LEU A 66 6.70 30.70 20.80
N THR A 67 6.94 29.40 20.98
CA THR A 67 5.99 28.34 20.67
C THR A 67 4.89 28.23 21.74
N ALA A 68 5.26 28.32 23.01
CA ALA A 68 4.32 28.35 24.13
C ALA A 68 3.38 29.56 24.04
N LEU A 69 3.93 30.74 23.69
CA LEU A 69 3.15 31.96 23.52
C LEU A 69 2.09 31.84 22.40
N GLY A 70 2.45 31.19 21.28
CA GLY A 70 1.51 30.93 20.18
C GLY A 70 0.39 29.93 20.51
N TRP A 71 0.61 29.04 21.49
CA TRP A 71 -0.41 28.10 21.96
C TRP A 71 -1.41 28.77 22.92
N LEU A 72 -0.93 29.67 23.78
CA LEU A 72 -1.76 30.43 24.73
C LEU A 72 -2.71 31.43 24.06
N LEU A 73 -2.34 31.97 22.88
CA LEU A 73 -3.09 33.01 22.19
C LEU A 73 -4.17 32.50 21.21
N ARG A 74 -4.48 31.20 21.17
CA ARG A 74 -5.54 30.66 20.28
C ARG A 74 -6.94 31.03 20.77
N PRO A 75 -7.80 31.69 19.97
CA PRO A 75 -9.19 31.90 20.33
C PRO A 75 -9.92 30.54 20.44
N ARG A 76 -10.57 30.30 21.59
CA ARG A 76 -11.19 29.02 21.96
C ARG A 76 -12.63 28.84 21.46
N ARG A 77 -13.25 29.86 20.84
CA ARG A 77 -14.61 29.80 20.27
C ARG A 77 -14.65 30.56 18.95
N LEU A 78 -15.31 29.97 17.94
CA LEU A 78 -15.61 30.63 16.66
C LEU A 78 -16.65 31.73 16.93
N SER A 79 -16.44 32.92 16.37
CA SER A 79 -17.46 33.97 16.41
C SER A 79 -18.63 33.64 15.48
N ALA A 80 -19.78 34.31 15.65
CA ALA A 80 -20.91 34.15 14.74
C ALA A 80 -20.53 34.54 13.29
N ASP A 81 -19.77 35.62 13.13
CA ASP A 81 -19.28 36.09 11.83
C ASP A 81 -18.34 35.09 11.16
N ASP A 82 -17.48 34.40 11.95
CA ASP A 82 -16.61 33.34 11.41
C ASP A 82 -17.44 32.15 10.88
N LEU A 83 -18.54 31.81 11.57
CA LEU A 83 -19.45 30.74 11.14
C LEU A 83 -20.21 31.12 9.88
N ASP A 84 -20.65 32.38 9.75
CA ASP A 84 -21.35 32.85 8.55
C ASP A 84 -20.42 32.91 7.34
N GLY A 85 -19.17 33.31 7.51
CA GLY A 85 -18.16 33.24 6.45
C GLY A 85 -17.89 31.79 5.98
N VAL A 86 -17.86 30.82 6.90
CA VAL A 86 -17.76 29.39 6.52
C VAL A 86 -19.05 28.91 5.84
N ALA A 87 -20.21 29.34 6.33
CA ALA A 87 -21.51 28.97 5.80
C ALA A 87 -21.68 29.45 4.35
N ASP A 88 -21.21 30.65 4.01
CA ASP A 88 -21.30 31.20 2.65
C ASP A 88 -20.41 30.44 1.67
N VAL A 89 -19.17 30.13 2.06
CA VAL A 89 -18.27 29.29 1.25
C VAL A 89 -18.84 27.88 1.05
N LEU A 90 -19.43 27.32 2.10
CA LEU A 90 -20.10 26.02 2.05
C LEU A 90 -21.29 26.04 1.08
N ALA A 91 -22.14 27.08 1.15
CA ALA A 91 -23.31 27.26 0.31
C ALA A 91 -22.93 27.39 -1.17
N GLU A 92 -21.90 28.19 -1.48
CA GLU A 92 -21.39 28.33 -2.85
C GLU A 92 -20.87 27.00 -3.40
N GLY A 93 -20.11 26.24 -2.61
CA GLY A 93 -19.61 24.93 -2.99
C GLY A 93 -20.73 23.91 -3.23
N MET A 94 -21.74 23.87 -2.35
CA MET A 94 -22.92 23.01 -2.50
C MET A 94 -23.74 23.36 -3.72
N LEU A 95 -23.89 24.65 -4.04
CA LEU A 95 -24.65 25.11 -5.19
C LEU A 95 -24.06 24.56 -6.49
N HIS A 96 -22.74 24.68 -6.65
CA HIS A 96 -22.02 24.12 -7.80
C HIS A 96 -22.19 22.59 -7.86
N ALA A 97 -22.03 21.90 -6.73
CA ALA A 97 -22.20 20.44 -6.67
C ALA A 97 -23.63 19.99 -7.07
N TYR A 98 -24.67 20.71 -6.64
CA TYR A 98 -26.05 20.40 -7.02
C TYR A 98 -26.37 20.73 -8.48
N LEU A 99 -25.82 21.81 -9.03
CA LEU A 99 -25.95 22.13 -10.46
C LEU A 99 -25.28 21.07 -11.34
N ASP A 100 -24.08 20.62 -10.97
CA ASP A 100 -23.38 19.53 -11.65
C ASP A 100 -24.15 18.21 -11.54
N GLY A 101 -24.67 17.89 -10.35
CA GLY A 101 -25.50 16.71 -10.12
C GLY A 101 -26.80 16.73 -10.92
N LEU A 102 -27.46 17.89 -11.03
CA LEU A 102 -28.68 18.06 -11.82
C LEU A 102 -28.43 17.81 -13.31
N LYS A 103 -27.31 18.34 -13.85
CA LYS A 103 -26.88 18.07 -15.24
C LYS A 103 -26.75 16.56 -15.49
N GLN A 104 -26.13 15.85 -14.56
CA GLN A 104 -25.99 14.40 -14.65
C GLN A 104 -27.34 13.68 -14.56
N MET A 105 -28.28 14.18 -13.73
CA MET A 105 -29.60 13.57 -13.48
C MET A 105 -30.59 13.66 -14.65
N ILE A 106 -30.54 14.72 -15.45
CA ILE A 106 -31.52 14.95 -16.54
C ILE A 106 -30.87 14.71 -17.93
N GLY A 107 -29.55 14.54 -18.00
CA GLY A 107 -28.81 14.21 -19.22
C GLY A 107 -28.33 15.46 -19.98
N GLY A 108 -27.18 15.35 -20.65
CA GLY A 108 -26.36 16.46 -21.18
C GLY A 108 -27.10 17.71 -21.65
N ASP A 109 -27.77 17.65 -22.80
CA ASP A 109 -28.36 18.85 -23.43
C ASP A 109 -29.48 19.49 -22.61
N VAL A 110 -30.30 18.67 -21.95
CA VAL A 110 -31.43 19.14 -21.12
C VAL A 110 -30.92 19.67 -19.78
N GLY A 111 -29.93 18.98 -19.21
CA GLY A 111 -29.26 19.38 -17.98
C GLY A 111 -28.49 20.69 -18.13
N ASP A 112 -27.84 20.91 -19.27
CA ASP A 112 -27.17 22.17 -19.59
C ASP A 112 -28.15 23.32 -19.79
N ALA A 113 -29.27 23.09 -20.48
CA ALA A 113 -30.31 24.10 -20.65
C ALA A 113 -31.01 24.46 -19.31
N ILE A 114 -31.29 23.48 -18.45
CA ILE A 114 -31.84 23.71 -17.11
C ILE A 114 -30.82 24.44 -16.23
N ARG A 115 -29.54 24.06 -16.29
CA ARG A 115 -28.47 24.75 -15.56
C ARG A 115 -28.36 26.22 -15.95
N LEU A 116 -28.36 26.51 -17.25
CA LEU A 116 -28.36 27.86 -17.80
C LEU A 116 -29.59 28.65 -17.35
N SER A 117 -30.79 28.08 -17.49
CA SER A 117 -32.05 28.68 -17.05
C SER A 117 -32.08 28.99 -15.55
N LEU A 118 -31.60 28.07 -14.72
CA LEU A 118 -31.54 28.30 -13.29
C LEU A 118 -30.53 29.41 -12.96
N LEU A 119 -29.41 29.52 -13.69
CA LEU A 119 -28.30 30.45 -13.43
C LEU A 119 -28.53 31.86 -13.99
N SER A 120 -29.45 32.05 -14.92
CA SER A 120 -29.82 33.35 -15.48
C SER A 120 -31.01 33.95 -14.73
N ASP A 121 -30.93 35.24 -14.40
CA ASP A 121 -32.10 36.03 -13.98
C ASP A 121 -33.03 36.35 -15.17
N GLU A 122 -32.59 36.09 -16.40
CA GLU A 122 -33.43 36.18 -17.59
C GLU A 122 -34.36 34.97 -17.72
N PRO A 123 -35.64 35.17 -18.12
CA PRO A 123 -36.56 34.08 -18.38
C PRO A 123 -36.11 33.34 -19.64
N ALA A 124 -35.31 32.28 -19.48
CA ALA A 124 -34.90 31.42 -20.59
C ALA A 124 -36.16 30.97 -21.36
N PRO A 125 -36.34 31.32 -22.65
CA PRO A 125 -37.62 31.20 -23.34
C PRO A 125 -38.09 29.77 -23.64
N ARG A 126 -37.42 28.73 -23.14
CA ARG A 126 -37.70 27.33 -23.49
C ARG A 126 -38.03 26.38 -22.34
N TRP A 127 -37.92 26.80 -21.08
CA TRP A 127 -38.11 25.90 -19.92
C TRP A 127 -38.88 26.55 -18.76
N ARG A 128 -39.95 27.30 -19.06
CA ARG A 128 -40.81 27.94 -18.03
C ARG A 128 -41.54 26.95 -17.11
N SER A 129 -41.62 25.70 -17.48
CA SER A 129 -42.22 24.63 -16.69
C SER A 129 -41.61 23.34 -17.20
N SER A 130 -40.83 22.61 -16.38
CA SER A 130 -40.56 21.23 -16.73
C SER A 130 -41.80 20.44 -16.31
N PRO A 131 -42.67 20.00 -17.24
CA PRO A 131 -43.90 19.28 -16.89
C PRO A 131 -43.59 17.89 -16.31
N LEU A 132 -42.30 17.51 -16.26
CA LEU A 132 -41.85 16.20 -15.82
C LEU A 132 -42.10 15.94 -14.33
N ILE A 133 -42.22 16.97 -13.50
CA ILE A 133 -42.44 16.81 -12.06
C ILE A 133 -43.43 17.87 -11.60
N VAL A 134 -44.66 17.41 -11.38
CA VAL A 134 -45.76 18.17 -10.77
C VAL A 134 -46.02 17.56 -9.40
N PHE A 135 -46.26 18.40 -8.40
CA PHE A 135 -46.65 17.97 -7.06
C PHE A 135 -48.00 18.56 -6.68
N GLY A 136 -48.78 17.82 -5.90
CA GLY A 136 -50.00 18.28 -5.25
C GLY A 136 -49.84 18.28 -3.73
N ASP A 137 -50.47 19.24 -3.04
CA ASP A 137 -50.63 19.22 -1.59
C ASP A 137 -51.98 18.57 -1.24
N ASP A 138 -51.93 17.43 -0.57
CA ASP A 138 -53.10 16.64 -0.18
C ASP A 138 -54.06 17.44 0.73
N ARG A 139 -53.57 18.47 1.44
CA ARG A 139 -54.36 19.30 2.36
C ARG A 139 -54.91 20.59 1.74
N SER A 140 -54.27 21.14 0.72
CA SER A 140 -54.62 22.48 0.19
C SER A 140 -55.19 22.49 -1.23
N ARG A 141 -55.29 21.34 -1.92
CA ARG A 141 -55.66 21.23 -3.35
C ARG A 141 -54.78 22.06 -4.30
N ASN A 142 -53.72 22.69 -3.79
CA ASN A 142 -52.75 23.42 -4.59
C ASN A 142 -51.82 22.43 -5.28
N ALA A 143 -51.63 22.63 -6.58
CA ALA A 143 -50.63 21.93 -7.37
C ALA A 143 -49.53 22.91 -7.79
N GLY A 144 -48.30 22.41 -7.87
CA GLY A 144 -47.13 23.18 -8.28
C GLY A 144 -46.15 22.31 -9.07
N ASP A 145 -45.12 22.95 -9.62
CA ASP A 145 -44.05 22.30 -10.37
C ASP A 145 -42.66 22.64 -9.81
N LEU A 146 -41.60 22.15 -10.48
CA LEU A 146 -40.21 22.43 -10.11
C LEU A 146 -39.87 23.92 -9.91
N SER A 147 -40.54 24.84 -10.61
CA SER A 147 -40.28 26.28 -10.47
C SER A 147 -40.89 26.88 -9.20
N THR A 148 -42.03 26.34 -8.78
CA THR A 148 -42.82 26.86 -7.64
C THR A 148 -42.49 26.24 -6.28
N ILE A 149 -41.73 25.14 -6.24
CA ILE A 149 -41.44 24.40 -5.00
C ILE A 149 -40.76 25.24 -3.92
N HIS A 150 -39.89 26.17 -4.33
CA HIS A 150 -39.19 27.07 -3.42
C HIS A 150 -40.16 28.06 -2.76
N THR A 151 -41.05 28.66 -3.54
CA THR A 151 -42.11 29.54 -3.03
C THR A 151 -43.02 28.80 -2.07
N TYR A 152 -43.42 27.56 -2.41
CA TYR A 152 -44.21 26.71 -1.53
C TYR A 152 -43.48 26.44 -0.21
N PHE A 153 -42.20 26.07 -0.26
CA PHE A 153 -41.40 25.83 0.94
C PHE A 153 -41.22 27.10 1.80
N ARG A 154 -41.09 28.28 1.18
CA ARG A 154 -41.05 29.57 1.90
C ARG A 154 -42.38 29.92 2.56
N ALA A 155 -43.50 29.48 2.02
CA ALA A 155 -44.84 29.76 2.53
C ALA A 155 -45.29 28.85 3.70
N LEU A 156 -44.56 27.78 4.03
CA LEU A 156 -44.89 26.94 5.20
C LEU A 156 -44.84 27.76 6.50
N ASP A 157 -45.45 27.31 7.60
CA ASP A 157 -45.25 27.95 8.92
C ASP A 157 -43.95 27.45 9.56
N ARG A 158 -43.69 26.15 9.44
CA ARG A 158 -42.48 25.47 9.88
C ARG A 158 -41.72 24.91 8.68
N PRO A 159 -40.36 24.95 8.67
CA PRO A 159 -39.55 24.44 7.56
C PRO A 159 -39.48 22.89 7.57
N ARG A 160 -40.63 22.23 7.63
CA ARG A 160 -40.80 20.77 7.74
C ARG A 160 -41.67 20.27 6.58
N LEU A 161 -41.03 19.63 5.60
CA LEU A 161 -41.67 19.19 4.36
C LEU A 161 -41.47 17.69 4.11
N ALA A 162 -42.56 16.96 3.90
CA ALA A 162 -42.53 15.58 3.42
C ALA A 162 -42.83 15.53 1.91
N VAL A 163 -41.92 14.98 1.13
CA VAL A 163 -42.02 14.80 -0.32
C VAL A 163 -42.30 13.34 -0.63
N LEU A 164 -43.54 13.03 -0.99
CA LEU A 164 -44.02 11.68 -1.23
C LEU A 164 -44.13 11.41 -2.73
N GLY A 165 -43.74 10.22 -3.17
CA GLY A 165 -43.94 9.83 -4.57
C GLY A 165 -43.46 8.41 -4.86
N PRO A 166 -44.01 7.75 -5.90
CA PRO A 166 -43.57 6.42 -6.32
C PRO A 166 -42.06 6.34 -6.64
N ALA A 167 -41.53 5.13 -6.74
CA ALA A 167 -40.16 4.93 -7.25
C ALA A 167 -40.02 5.53 -8.67
N GLY A 168 -38.93 6.24 -8.93
CA GLY A 168 -38.70 6.89 -10.23
C GLY A 168 -39.53 8.15 -10.51
N SER A 169 -40.37 8.62 -9.59
CA SER A 169 -41.21 9.82 -9.80
C SER A 169 -40.46 11.15 -9.86
N GLY A 170 -39.18 11.18 -9.48
CA GLY A 170 -38.36 12.40 -9.51
C GLY A 170 -38.14 13.10 -8.16
N LYS A 171 -38.43 12.45 -7.03
CA LYS A 171 -38.18 12.98 -5.67
C LYS A 171 -36.80 13.63 -5.51
N THR A 172 -35.73 12.92 -5.89
CA THR A 172 -34.35 13.44 -5.80
C THR A 172 -34.12 14.66 -6.70
N VAL A 173 -34.77 14.74 -7.87
CA VAL A 173 -34.69 15.91 -8.75
C VAL A 173 -35.38 17.11 -8.10
N LEU A 174 -36.59 16.92 -7.56
CA LEU A 174 -37.33 17.96 -6.83
C LEU A 174 -36.52 18.50 -5.64
N LEU A 175 -35.94 17.62 -4.81
CA LEU A 175 -35.07 18.03 -3.70
C LEU A 175 -33.85 18.82 -4.17
N THR A 176 -33.22 18.40 -5.26
CA THR A 176 -32.03 19.07 -5.80
C THR A 176 -32.37 20.45 -6.34
N VAL A 177 -33.50 20.58 -7.04
CA VAL A 177 -33.99 21.88 -7.54
C VAL A 177 -34.36 22.81 -6.38
N LEU A 178 -35.06 22.31 -5.35
CA LEU A 178 -35.33 23.08 -4.13
C LEU A 178 -34.03 23.56 -3.48
N ALA A 179 -33.02 22.69 -3.35
CA ALA A 179 -31.73 23.05 -2.79
C ALA A 179 -31.02 24.14 -3.61
N ILE A 180 -31.04 24.05 -4.94
CA ILE A 180 -30.45 25.05 -5.84
C ILE A 180 -31.12 26.42 -5.64
N HIS A 181 -32.46 26.49 -5.60
CA HIS A 181 -33.17 27.75 -5.41
C HIS A 181 -32.88 28.39 -4.03
N LEU A 182 -32.84 27.59 -2.96
CA LEU A 182 -32.49 28.08 -1.62
C LEU A 182 -31.05 28.61 -1.57
N LEU A 183 -30.09 27.87 -2.14
CA LEU A 183 -28.68 28.29 -2.17
C LEU A 183 -28.45 29.51 -3.05
N LYS A 184 -29.14 29.63 -4.20
CA LYS A 184 -29.05 30.81 -5.06
C LYS A 184 -29.52 32.06 -4.37
N SER A 185 -30.65 31.97 -3.67
CA SER A 185 -31.20 33.10 -2.90
C SER A 185 -30.21 33.59 -1.84
N ARG A 186 -29.36 32.69 -1.30
CA ARG A 186 -28.29 33.03 -0.37
C ARG A 186 -27.05 33.63 -1.05
N VAL A 187 -26.56 33.00 -2.12
CA VAL A 187 -25.28 33.34 -2.79
C VAL A 187 -25.41 34.62 -3.61
N THR A 188 -26.55 34.83 -4.27
CA THR A 188 -26.82 35.98 -5.13
C THR A 188 -28.08 36.69 -4.61
N PRO A 189 -27.95 37.55 -3.58
CA PRO A 189 -29.08 38.31 -3.09
C PRO A 189 -29.57 39.25 -4.20
N SER A 190 -30.89 39.29 -4.44
CA SER A 190 -31.46 40.21 -5.43
C SER A 190 -31.14 41.67 -5.06
N ALA A 191 -30.99 42.53 -6.08
CA ALA A 191 -30.60 43.94 -5.90
C ALA A 191 -31.58 44.76 -5.04
N ASP A 192 -32.82 44.26 -4.86
CA ASP A 192 -33.87 44.85 -4.02
C ASP A 192 -33.67 44.66 -2.50
N GLY A 193 -32.53 44.14 -2.05
CA GLY A 193 -32.13 44.20 -0.65
C GLY A 193 -32.91 43.28 0.30
N ASP A 194 -33.80 42.42 -0.20
CA ASP A 194 -34.52 41.42 0.60
C ASP A 194 -33.57 40.27 1.01
N ARG A 195 -32.69 40.55 1.98
CA ARG A 195 -31.95 39.55 2.77
C ARG A 195 -32.81 38.91 3.86
N THR A 196 -34.14 38.94 3.74
CA THR A 196 -35.01 38.97 4.92
C THR A 196 -36.03 37.84 5.04
N HIS A 197 -35.92 36.75 4.25
CA HIS A 197 -36.64 35.53 4.61
C HIS A 197 -35.76 34.62 5.48
N PRO A 198 -36.16 34.28 6.73
CA PRO A 198 -35.37 33.43 7.64
C PRO A 198 -34.92 32.10 7.02
N ARG A 199 -35.67 31.61 6.03
CA ARG A 199 -35.42 30.34 5.33
C ARG A 199 -34.30 30.37 4.31
N ASP A 200 -33.94 31.54 3.80
CA ASP A 200 -32.81 31.69 2.89
C ASP A 200 -31.47 31.66 3.64
N GLY A 201 -31.52 31.78 4.98
CA GLY A 201 -30.40 31.54 5.88
C GLY A 201 -30.04 30.05 6.04
N HIS A 202 -30.84 29.11 5.54
CA HIS A 202 -30.52 27.69 5.64
C HIS A 202 -29.68 27.19 4.46
N ILE A 203 -28.77 26.26 4.75
CA ILE A 203 -27.94 25.56 3.79
C ILE A 203 -28.52 24.16 3.61
N PRO A 204 -29.23 23.89 2.49
CA PRO A 204 -29.79 22.58 2.22
C PRO A 204 -28.69 21.54 2.04
N TYR A 205 -28.78 20.46 2.81
CA TYR A 205 -27.82 19.37 2.79
C TYR A 205 -28.51 18.02 2.60
N ARG A 206 -28.41 17.46 1.38
CA ARG A 206 -29.01 16.18 1.00
C ARG A 206 -28.26 14.98 1.59
N LEU A 207 -28.98 14.13 2.32
CA LEU A 207 -28.45 13.00 3.08
C LEU A 207 -29.21 11.70 2.77
N PRO A 208 -28.51 10.58 2.45
CA PRO A 208 -29.15 9.29 2.30
C PRO A 208 -29.48 8.70 3.69
N ILE A 209 -30.75 8.81 4.10
CA ILE A 209 -31.17 8.41 5.45
C ILE A 209 -30.98 6.91 5.70
N ALA A 210 -30.95 6.09 4.65
CA ALA A 210 -30.68 4.66 4.72
C ALA A 210 -29.36 4.30 5.44
N SER A 211 -28.38 5.22 5.43
CA SER A 211 -27.08 5.06 6.08
C SER A 211 -27.07 5.46 7.57
N TYR A 212 -28.11 6.13 8.06
CA TYR A 212 -28.26 6.49 9.46
C TYR A 212 -28.64 5.26 10.30
N ASP A 213 -28.09 5.20 11.52
CA ASP A 213 -28.49 4.21 12.52
C ASP A 213 -29.13 4.91 13.71
N PRO A 214 -30.46 4.77 13.88
CA PRO A 214 -31.16 5.39 15.01
C PRO A 214 -30.77 4.81 16.37
N GLU A 215 -30.12 3.63 16.41
CA GLU A 215 -29.63 3.00 17.65
C GLU A 215 -28.24 3.51 18.07
N ALA A 216 -27.44 4.00 17.12
CA ALA A 216 -26.03 4.34 17.34
C ALA A 216 -25.77 5.77 17.86
N GLY A 217 -26.76 6.67 17.84
CA GLY A 217 -26.61 7.99 18.46
C GLY A 217 -27.44 9.13 17.85
N ASP A 218 -27.11 10.34 18.31
CA ASP A 218 -27.72 11.62 17.94
C ASP A 218 -27.59 11.92 16.44
N ILE A 219 -28.72 12.20 15.80
CA ILE A 219 -28.79 12.55 14.37
C ILE A 219 -27.98 13.83 14.06
N SER A 220 -27.86 14.77 15.01
CA SER A 220 -27.06 15.99 14.85
C SER A 220 -25.58 15.66 14.68
N ALA A 221 -25.07 14.73 15.50
CA ALA A 221 -23.69 14.24 15.40
C ALA A 221 -23.46 13.51 14.07
N TRP A 222 -24.44 12.74 13.59
CA TRP A 222 -24.37 12.08 12.28
C TRP A 222 -24.35 13.09 11.11
N ILE A 223 -25.24 14.08 11.10
CA ILE A 223 -25.26 15.16 10.10
C ILE A 223 -23.92 15.91 10.10
N ALA A 224 -23.43 16.30 11.28
CA ALA A 224 -22.17 17.01 11.43
C ALA A 224 -20.96 16.18 10.96
N GLY A 225 -20.95 14.88 11.25
CA GLY A 225 -19.91 13.96 10.79
C GLY A 225 -19.86 13.89 9.26
N ARG A 226 -21.02 13.73 8.62
CA ARG A 226 -21.14 13.70 7.15
C ARG A 226 -20.75 15.03 6.51
N LEU A 227 -21.19 16.15 7.09
CA LEU A 227 -20.84 17.49 6.62
C LEU A 227 -19.32 17.77 6.72
N ALA A 228 -18.72 17.42 7.87
CA ALA A 228 -17.28 17.55 8.08
C ALA A 228 -16.48 16.76 7.05
N GLU A 229 -16.98 15.59 6.68
CA GLU A 229 -16.36 14.70 5.74
C GLU A 229 -16.42 15.21 4.30
N GLU A 230 -17.63 15.46 3.81
CA GLU A 230 -17.90 15.79 2.41
C GLU A 230 -17.27 17.12 2.00
N PHE A 231 -17.38 18.12 2.89
CA PHE A 231 -16.89 19.47 2.64
C PHE A 231 -15.53 19.75 3.31
N ARG A 232 -14.88 18.71 3.85
CA ARG A 232 -13.56 18.79 4.52
C ARG A 232 -13.50 19.85 5.63
N LEU A 233 -14.61 20.06 6.33
CA LEU A 233 -14.66 20.95 7.49
C LEU A 233 -14.08 20.26 8.73
N SER A 234 -13.61 21.06 9.69
CA SER A 234 -13.26 20.51 11.00
C SER A 234 -14.54 20.06 11.73
N THR A 235 -14.47 18.94 12.45
CA THR A 235 -15.60 18.39 13.21
C THR A 235 -16.25 19.41 14.16
N PRO A 236 -15.48 20.27 14.88
CA PRO A 236 -16.08 21.32 15.71
C PRO A 236 -16.89 22.34 14.91
N VAL A 237 -16.39 22.80 13.76
CA VAL A 237 -17.12 23.74 12.88
C VAL A 237 -18.41 23.12 12.35
N ALA A 238 -18.34 21.87 11.86
CA ALA A 238 -19.52 21.19 11.33
C ALA A 238 -20.59 20.96 12.41
N ARG A 239 -20.19 20.56 13.63
CA ARG A 239 -21.12 20.45 14.77
C ARG A 239 -21.78 21.78 15.08
N GLU A 240 -21.04 22.87 15.04
CA GLU A 240 -21.57 24.20 15.34
C GLU A 240 -22.55 24.70 14.27
N LEU A 241 -22.28 24.46 12.98
CA LEU A 241 -23.22 24.75 11.89
C LEU A 241 -24.55 23.99 12.04
N VAL A 242 -24.50 22.71 12.41
CA VAL A 242 -25.70 21.90 12.66
C VAL A 242 -26.42 22.35 13.93
N ARG A 243 -25.68 22.59 15.01
CA ARG A 243 -26.22 22.99 16.31
C ARG A 243 -27.00 24.30 16.23
N THR A 244 -26.47 25.27 15.47
CA THR A 244 -27.06 26.61 15.27
C THR A 244 -28.17 26.66 14.22
N GLY A 245 -28.63 25.53 13.68
CA GLY A 245 -29.75 25.48 12.73
C GLY A 245 -29.45 26.00 11.32
N ARG A 246 -28.18 26.30 11.01
CA ARG A 246 -27.79 26.79 9.66
C ARG A 246 -27.93 25.71 8.59
N ILE A 247 -27.86 24.43 8.94
CA ILE A 247 -28.00 23.31 8.00
C ILE A 247 -29.46 22.86 7.93
N LEU A 248 -30.02 22.76 6.72
CA LEU A 248 -31.33 22.16 6.43
C LEU A 248 -31.13 20.73 5.89
N PRO A 249 -31.21 19.69 6.72
CA PRO A 249 -31.10 18.32 6.24
C PRO A 249 -32.25 17.95 5.28
N MET A 250 -31.90 17.45 4.10
CA MET A 250 -32.82 16.88 3.13
C MET A 250 -32.63 15.36 3.10
N LEU A 251 -33.42 14.64 3.88
CA LEU A 251 -33.34 13.20 4.11
C LEU A 251 -33.99 12.45 2.95
N ASP A 252 -33.19 11.83 2.09
CA ASP A 252 -33.61 11.13 0.88
C ASP A 252 -33.62 9.60 1.12
N GLY A 253 -34.73 8.94 0.78
CA GLY A 253 -34.84 7.47 0.77
C GLY A 253 -35.24 6.83 2.10
N LEU A 254 -36.26 7.38 2.79
CA LEU A 254 -36.80 6.76 4.01
C LEU A 254 -37.34 5.33 3.73
N ASP A 255 -37.93 5.12 2.56
CA ASP A 255 -38.42 3.83 2.09
C ASP A 255 -37.34 2.76 1.94
N GLU A 256 -36.07 3.16 1.93
CA GLU A 256 -34.95 2.21 1.82
C GLU A 256 -34.49 1.65 3.18
N LEU A 257 -35.07 2.13 4.29
CA LEU A 257 -34.67 1.78 5.64
C LEU A 257 -35.03 0.34 6.04
N ASP A 258 -35.96 -0.36 5.36
CA ASP A 258 -36.42 -1.69 5.79
C ASP A 258 -36.78 -2.68 4.66
N SER A 259 -36.77 -3.97 5.01
CA SER A 259 -37.59 -5.05 4.41
C SER A 259 -38.79 -5.30 5.35
N PRO A 260 -39.87 -5.99 4.93
CA PRO A 260 -41.18 -5.99 5.62
C PRO A 260 -41.25 -6.55 7.07
N ALA A 261 -40.13 -6.76 7.76
CA ALA A 261 -40.07 -7.26 9.14
C ALA A 261 -39.76 -6.19 10.21
N THR A 262 -39.68 -4.88 9.90
CA THR A 262 -39.04 -3.91 10.82
C THR A 262 -39.63 -2.49 10.85
N ASP A 263 -40.95 -2.31 11.03
CA ASP A 263 -41.56 -0.99 11.31
C ASP A 263 -40.87 -0.18 12.44
N ARG A 264 -40.16 -0.88 13.33
CA ARG A 264 -39.41 -0.30 14.44
C ARG A 264 -38.28 0.64 14.01
N ARG A 265 -37.57 0.37 12.90
CA ARG A 265 -36.38 1.16 12.52
C ARG A 265 -36.77 2.49 11.87
N VAL A 266 -37.71 2.47 10.92
CA VAL A 266 -38.28 3.70 10.35
C VAL A 266 -38.92 4.55 11.45
N SER A 267 -39.72 3.94 12.34
CA SER A 267 -40.37 4.67 13.44
C SER A 267 -39.35 5.36 14.37
N ARG A 268 -38.31 4.64 14.81
CA ARG A 268 -37.23 5.27 15.60
C ARG A 268 -36.47 6.34 14.84
N THR A 269 -36.30 6.19 13.53
CA THR A 269 -35.64 7.21 12.71
C THR A 269 -36.47 8.49 12.71
N ILE A 270 -37.79 8.39 12.53
CA ILE A 270 -38.70 9.54 12.60
C ILE A 270 -38.67 10.17 14.00
N GLU A 271 -38.64 9.37 15.08
CA GLU A 271 -38.49 9.89 16.46
C GLU A 271 -37.21 10.73 16.61
N ARG A 272 -36.06 10.24 16.12
CA ARG A 272 -34.80 11.00 16.15
C ARG A 272 -34.83 12.26 15.31
N VAL A 273 -35.57 12.25 14.19
CA VAL A 273 -35.77 13.45 13.38
C VAL A 273 -36.66 14.45 14.11
N ASN A 274 -37.74 14.00 14.77
CA ASN A 274 -38.60 14.85 15.60
C ASN A 274 -37.81 15.49 16.76
N ASP A 275 -36.95 14.72 17.45
CA ASP A 275 -36.03 15.23 18.48
C ASP A 275 -35.13 16.35 17.92
N TYR A 276 -34.62 16.18 16.69
CA TYR A 276 -33.77 17.17 16.04
C TYR A 276 -34.51 18.46 15.68
N VAL A 277 -35.74 18.36 15.16
CA VAL A 277 -36.53 19.53 14.76
C VAL A 277 -37.35 20.12 15.91
N ALA A 278 -37.26 19.59 17.13
CA ALA A 278 -37.93 20.14 18.31
C ALA A 278 -37.51 21.60 18.57
N ASP A 279 -36.28 21.97 18.21
CA ASP A 279 -35.81 23.35 18.12
C ASP A 279 -36.41 24.04 16.89
N GLU A 280 -37.19 25.10 17.10
CA GLU A 280 -37.94 25.80 16.04
C GLU A 280 -37.04 26.47 14.99
N LEU A 281 -35.76 26.69 15.31
CA LEU A 281 -34.76 27.20 14.35
C LEU A 281 -34.33 26.15 13.32
N ARG A 282 -34.73 24.88 13.48
CA ARG A 282 -34.29 23.77 12.63
C ARG A 282 -35.40 23.30 11.69
N GLY A 283 -35.04 23.14 10.43
CA GLY A 283 -35.89 22.56 9.41
C GLY A 283 -35.46 21.15 9.01
N VAL A 284 -36.35 20.46 8.29
CA VAL A 284 -36.03 19.19 7.63
C VAL A 284 -36.92 19.01 6.40
N VAL A 285 -36.34 18.44 5.35
CA VAL A 285 -37.11 17.93 4.21
C VAL A 285 -36.91 16.42 4.15
N LEU A 286 -37.99 15.65 4.02
CA LEU A 286 -37.96 14.20 4.01
C LEU A 286 -38.56 13.68 2.71
N ALA A 287 -37.88 12.79 1.99
CA ALA A 287 -38.42 12.14 0.79
C ALA A 287 -38.61 10.64 1.01
N SER A 288 -39.79 10.14 0.63
CA SER A 288 -40.18 8.73 0.81
C SER A 288 -41.18 8.26 -0.25
N GLN A 289 -41.36 6.95 -0.35
CA GLN A 289 -42.55 6.38 -0.99
C GLN A 289 -43.79 6.57 -0.10
N PRO A 290 -44.98 6.83 -0.68
CA PRO A 290 -46.19 7.07 0.10
C PRO A 290 -46.49 5.94 1.09
N ALA A 291 -46.54 4.69 0.61
CA ALA A 291 -46.82 3.55 1.48
C ALA A 291 -45.80 3.39 2.63
N ALA A 292 -44.52 3.67 2.38
CA ALA A 292 -43.48 3.55 3.39
C ALA A 292 -43.51 4.66 4.46
N TYR A 293 -44.12 5.81 4.16
CA TYR A 293 -44.29 6.91 5.13
C TYR A 293 -45.66 6.91 5.80
N GLU A 294 -46.70 6.50 5.07
CA GLU A 294 -48.08 6.55 5.58
C GLU A 294 -48.40 5.41 6.53
N ASN A 295 -47.73 4.26 6.35
CA ASN A 295 -47.90 3.07 7.18
C ASN A 295 -47.06 3.09 8.46
N THR A 296 -46.28 4.15 8.72
CA THR A 296 -45.46 4.24 9.93
C THR A 296 -46.31 4.67 11.13
N ALA A 297 -46.01 4.11 12.31
CA ALA A 297 -46.73 4.46 13.54
C ALA A 297 -46.52 5.91 13.98
N ARG A 298 -45.42 6.55 13.54
CA ARG A 298 -45.08 7.94 13.82
C ARG A 298 -44.91 8.73 12.54
N ARG A 299 -45.26 10.01 12.58
CA ARG A 299 -45.07 10.98 11.50
C ARG A 299 -44.16 12.13 11.96
N LEU A 300 -43.64 12.87 10.99
CA LEU A 300 -42.84 14.06 11.25
C LEU A 300 -43.71 15.14 11.89
N ASP A 301 -43.33 15.67 13.05
CA ASP A 301 -44.23 16.59 13.77
C ASP A 301 -44.39 17.93 13.03
N GLY A 302 -45.64 18.35 12.81
CA GLY A 302 -45.95 19.65 12.20
C GLY A 302 -45.48 19.78 10.75
N GLU A 303 -45.48 18.67 10.00
CA GLU A 303 -45.07 18.66 8.60
C GLU A 303 -46.21 19.04 7.64
N ARG A 304 -45.81 19.53 6.46
CA ARG A 304 -46.67 19.57 5.28
C ARG A 304 -46.19 18.51 4.30
N SER A 305 -47.12 17.77 3.71
CA SER A 305 -46.83 16.70 2.76
C SER A 305 -47.24 17.07 1.35
N ILE A 306 -46.34 16.93 0.40
CA ILE A 306 -46.63 17.06 -1.03
C ILE A 306 -46.44 15.71 -1.71
N ARG A 307 -47.23 15.44 -2.74
CA ARG A 307 -47.23 14.18 -3.49
C ARG A 307 -46.89 14.45 -4.94
N ILE A 308 -45.83 13.81 -5.45
CA ILE A 308 -45.45 13.89 -6.86
C ILE A 308 -46.43 13.09 -7.70
N MET A 309 -47.05 13.76 -8.67
CA MET A 309 -48.06 13.20 -9.55
C MET A 309 -47.42 12.42 -10.71
N ALA A 310 -48.09 11.38 -11.18
CA ALA A 310 -47.71 10.70 -12.42
C ALA A 310 -47.93 11.63 -13.62
N LEU A 311 -47.10 11.51 -14.65
CA LEU A 311 -47.23 12.31 -15.86
C LEU A 311 -48.58 12.06 -16.53
N ASP A 312 -49.29 13.12 -16.89
CA ASP A 312 -50.43 13.02 -17.80
C ASP A 312 -49.97 13.06 -19.27
N ALA A 313 -50.89 12.84 -20.19
CA ALA A 313 -50.58 12.83 -21.62
C ALA A 313 -50.06 14.20 -22.12
N GLY A 314 -50.58 15.30 -21.55
CA GLY A 314 -50.14 16.65 -21.90
C GLY A 314 -48.69 16.89 -21.51
N ALA A 315 -48.30 16.49 -20.30
CA ALA A 315 -46.95 16.57 -19.77
C ALA A 315 -45.96 15.74 -20.60
N ILE A 316 -46.36 14.53 -21.03
CA ILE A 316 -45.54 13.69 -21.91
C ILE A 316 -45.36 14.36 -23.29
N HIS A 317 -46.45 14.85 -23.88
CA HIS A 317 -46.41 15.51 -25.18
C HIS A 317 -45.52 16.76 -25.15
N GLU A 318 -45.66 17.58 -24.12
CA GLU A 318 -44.83 18.77 -23.91
C GLU A 318 -43.36 18.39 -23.72
N TYR A 319 -43.06 17.35 -22.94
CA TYR A 319 -41.69 16.84 -22.81
C TYR A 319 -41.09 16.40 -24.15
N LEU A 320 -41.84 15.65 -24.97
CA LEU A 320 -41.40 15.21 -26.30
C LEU A 320 -41.21 16.40 -27.25
N ARG A 321 -42.14 17.36 -27.24
CA ARG A 321 -42.06 18.60 -28.04
C ARG A 321 -40.79 19.37 -27.73
N VAL A 322 -40.46 19.51 -26.45
CA VAL A 322 -39.26 20.22 -26.02
C VAL A 322 -38.00 19.42 -26.38
N ARG A 323 -37.99 18.10 -26.18
CA ARG A 323 -36.81 17.25 -26.46
C ARG A 323 -36.49 17.14 -27.95
N PHE A 324 -37.50 17.05 -28.79
CA PHE A 324 -37.35 16.85 -30.24
C PHE A 324 -37.61 18.12 -31.06
N GLY A 325 -37.63 19.29 -30.42
CA GLY A 325 -37.96 20.56 -31.09
C GLY A 325 -37.23 20.74 -32.42
N GLY A 326 -38.00 20.92 -33.50
CA GLY A 326 -37.50 20.97 -34.88
C GLY A 326 -37.52 19.63 -35.63
N ARG A 327 -37.99 18.54 -35.02
CA ARG A 327 -38.16 17.20 -35.64
C ARG A 327 -39.58 16.66 -35.45
N ASP A 328 -40.56 17.34 -36.01
CA ASP A 328 -42.00 17.05 -35.83
C ASP A 328 -42.38 15.62 -36.21
N ALA A 329 -41.75 15.04 -37.25
CA ALA A 329 -42.01 13.67 -37.67
C ALA A 329 -41.70 12.63 -36.57
N LEU A 330 -40.56 12.80 -35.86
CA LEU A 330 -40.17 11.93 -34.75
C LEU A 330 -41.06 12.17 -33.52
N GLN A 331 -41.41 13.42 -33.23
CA GLN A 331 -42.35 13.73 -32.14
C GLN A 331 -43.71 13.05 -32.35
N ASN A 332 -44.25 13.13 -33.57
CA ASN A 332 -45.52 12.52 -33.93
C ASN A 332 -45.45 10.98 -33.91
N GLU A 333 -44.29 10.41 -34.24
CA GLU A 333 -44.06 8.97 -34.13
C GLU A 333 -44.02 8.50 -32.68
N TRP A 334 -43.29 9.21 -31.81
CA TRP A 334 -43.27 8.93 -30.37
C TRP A 334 -44.66 8.99 -29.75
N SER A 335 -45.44 10.02 -30.08
CA SER A 335 -46.82 10.17 -29.58
C SER A 335 -47.67 8.97 -30.00
N ARG A 336 -47.65 8.60 -31.29
CA ARG A 336 -48.37 7.42 -31.80
C ARG A 336 -47.96 6.12 -31.13
N VAL A 337 -46.67 5.91 -30.89
CA VAL A 337 -46.18 4.69 -30.23
C VAL A 337 -46.69 4.62 -28.79
N ILE A 338 -46.56 5.70 -28.01
CA ILE A 338 -47.01 5.73 -26.61
C ILE A 338 -48.53 5.52 -26.51
N ASP A 339 -49.28 6.15 -27.42
CA ASP A 339 -50.74 6.01 -27.48
C ASP A 339 -51.16 4.59 -27.87
N GLY A 340 -50.38 3.90 -28.69
CA GLY A 340 -50.61 2.51 -29.11
C GLY A 340 -50.25 1.42 -28.08
N LEU A 341 -49.58 1.76 -26.97
CA LEU A 341 -49.24 0.79 -25.91
C LEU A 341 -50.48 0.36 -25.11
N ASP A 342 -50.43 -0.80 -24.45
CA ASP A 342 -51.48 -1.17 -23.49
C ASP A 342 -51.44 -0.29 -22.23
N HIS A 343 -52.45 -0.43 -21.37
CA HIS A 343 -52.57 0.36 -20.14
C HIS A 343 -51.36 0.20 -19.21
N GLU A 344 -50.82 -1.02 -19.07
CA GLU A 344 -49.73 -1.32 -18.14
C GLU A 344 -48.40 -0.69 -18.59
N ARG A 345 -48.04 -0.88 -19.87
CA ARG A 345 -46.85 -0.28 -20.50
C ARG A 345 -46.93 1.24 -20.56
N ARG A 346 -48.10 1.79 -20.89
CA ARG A 346 -48.33 3.24 -20.87
C ARG A 346 -48.17 3.80 -19.46
N THR A 347 -48.73 3.13 -18.44
CA THR A 347 -48.59 3.53 -17.03
C THR A 347 -47.14 3.56 -16.58
N MET A 348 -46.31 2.61 -17.03
CA MET A 348 -44.87 2.63 -16.78
C MET A 348 -44.20 3.89 -17.36
N LEU A 349 -44.51 4.27 -18.60
CA LEU A 349 -44.00 5.49 -19.24
C LEU A 349 -44.57 6.80 -18.68
N ARG A 350 -45.62 6.76 -17.85
CA ARG A 350 -46.05 7.92 -17.05
C ARG A 350 -45.10 8.23 -15.89
N THR A 351 -44.10 7.38 -15.65
CA THR A 351 -43.03 7.64 -14.68
C THR A 351 -41.90 8.41 -15.37
N PRO A 352 -41.47 9.57 -14.86
CA PRO A 352 -40.39 10.37 -15.46
C PRO A 352 -39.10 9.59 -15.72
N LEU A 353 -38.73 8.67 -14.82
CA LEU A 353 -37.57 7.79 -15.00
C LEU A 353 -37.68 6.95 -16.28
N TRP A 354 -38.78 6.22 -16.45
CA TRP A 354 -38.92 5.29 -17.58
C TRP A 354 -39.08 6.03 -18.91
N LEU A 355 -39.78 7.16 -18.91
CA LEU A 355 -39.89 8.02 -20.09
C LEU A 355 -38.54 8.59 -20.51
N SER A 356 -37.73 9.10 -19.56
CA SER A 356 -36.41 9.65 -19.87
C SER A 356 -35.43 8.58 -20.36
N ILE A 357 -35.49 7.36 -19.81
CA ILE A 357 -34.72 6.21 -20.32
C ILE A 357 -35.15 5.85 -21.74
N ALA A 358 -36.46 5.73 -21.99
CA ALA A 358 -37.00 5.39 -23.30
C ALA A 358 -36.56 6.39 -24.38
N VAL A 359 -36.78 7.67 -24.12
CA VAL A 359 -36.44 8.75 -25.05
C VAL A 359 -34.93 8.86 -25.27
N ARG A 360 -34.11 8.52 -24.28
CA ARG A 360 -32.66 8.52 -24.41
C ARG A 360 -32.13 7.32 -25.19
N ALA A 361 -32.58 6.11 -24.88
CA ALA A 361 -32.08 4.87 -25.48
C ALA A 361 -32.65 4.59 -26.88
N PHE A 362 -33.87 5.04 -27.15
CA PHE A 362 -34.62 4.74 -28.39
C PHE A 362 -35.01 6.00 -29.17
N ALA A 363 -34.28 7.11 -28.98
CA ALA A 363 -34.60 8.43 -29.53
C ALA A 363 -35.03 8.41 -31.00
N GLU A 364 -34.31 7.65 -31.83
CA GLU A 364 -34.47 7.56 -33.29
C GLU A 364 -35.33 6.36 -33.74
N VAL A 365 -35.68 5.43 -32.83
CA VAL A 365 -36.36 4.16 -33.16
C VAL A 365 -37.50 3.80 -32.18
N PRO A 366 -38.46 4.71 -31.93
CA PRO A 366 -39.52 4.50 -30.93
C PRO A 366 -40.39 3.26 -31.20
N ARG A 367 -40.54 2.82 -32.46
CA ARG A 367 -41.39 1.68 -32.82
C ARG A 367 -41.04 0.39 -32.10
N THR A 368 -39.76 0.19 -31.78
CA THR A 368 -39.25 -0.98 -31.06
C THR A 368 -39.88 -1.17 -29.68
N LEU A 369 -40.41 -0.09 -29.07
CA LEU A 369 -41.12 -0.15 -27.79
C LEU A 369 -42.43 -0.93 -27.90
N GLY A 370 -43.09 -0.90 -29.07
CA GLY A 370 -44.33 -1.64 -29.32
C GLY A 370 -44.15 -3.16 -29.26
N ASP A 371 -42.98 -3.64 -29.68
CA ASP A 371 -42.64 -5.07 -29.79
C ASP A 371 -42.26 -5.72 -28.45
N SER A 372 -42.27 -4.95 -27.35
CA SER A 372 -41.87 -5.40 -26.02
C SER A 372 -42.80 -6.46 -25.39
N GLY A 373 -44.01 -6.63 -25.92
CA GLY A 373 -45.02 -7.57 -25.44
C GLY A 373 -45.66 -7.17 -24.11
N THR A 374 -44.92 -7.30 -23.00
CA THR A 374 -45.40 -7.06 -21.62
C THR A 374 -44.71 -5.86 -20.98
N ALA A 375 -45.24 -5.34 -19.86
CA ALA A 375 -44.57 -4.28 -19.11
C ALA A 375 -43.20 -4.72 -18.54
N ALA A 376 -43.05 -5.99 -18.15
CA ALA A 376 -41.76 -6.56 -17.76
C ALA A 376 -40.78 -6.63 -18.96
N GLY A 377 -41.27 -7.03 -20.14
CA GLY A 377 -40.49 -7.01 -21.38
C GLY A 377 -40.05 -5.60 -21.77
N LEU A 378 -40.94 -4.61 -21.64
CA LEU A 378 -40.61 -3.20 -21.87
C LEU A 378 -39.54 -2.72 -20.90
N ARG A 379 -39.63 -3.09 -19.62
CA ARG A 379 -38.59 -2.79 -18.62
C ARG A 379 -37.23 -3.34 -19.01
N SER A 380 -37.14 -4.60 -19.38
CA SER A 380 -35.88 -5.21 -19.82
C SER A 380 -35.33 -4.52 -21.06
N LEU A 381 -36.17 -4.29 -22.07
CA LEU A 381 -35.80 -3.58 -23.30
C LEU A 381 -35.24 -2.18 -23.01
N LEU A 382 -35.89 -1.42 -22.11
CA LEU A 382 -35.46 -0.08 -21.73
C LEU A 382 -34.11 -0.07 -21.01
N VAL A 383 -33.91 -0.97 -20.04
CA VAL A 383 -32.64 -1.04 -19.29
C VAL A 383 -31.51 -1.53 -20.17
N ASP A 384 -31.73 -2.58 -20.96
CA ASP A 384 -30.72 -3.14 -21.86
C ASP A 384 -30.34 -2.12 -22.95
N GLY A 385 -31.31 -1.43 -23.54
CA GLY A 385 -31.08 -0.34 -24.49
C GLY A 385 -30.27 0.82 -23.86
N PHE A 386 -30.55 1.17 -22.61
CA PHE A 386 -29.78 2.18 -21.89
C PHE A 386 -28.33 1.76 -21.62
N VAL A 387 -28.11 0.52 -21.18
CA VAL A 387 -26.76 -0.04 -20.97
C VAL A 387 -26.01 -0.13 -22.30
N ARG A 388 -26.68 -0.55 -23.38
CA ARG A 388 -26.10 -0.60 -24.73
C ARG A 388 -25.65 0.78 -25.19
N LEU A 389 -26.51 1.79 -25.07
CA LEU A 389 -26.16 3.18 -25.39
C LEU A 389 -24.97 3.66 -24.55
N ALA A 390 -24.93 3.35 -23.25
CA ALA A 390 -23.82 3.71 -22.37
C ALA A 390 -22.50 3.03 -22.79
N CYS A 391 -22.56 1.82 -23.33
CA CYS A 391 -21.38 1.07 -23.79
C CYS A 391 -20.87 1.54 -25.17
N GLN A 392 -21.70 2.20 -25.98
CA GLN A 392 -21.28 2.72 -27.30
C GLN A 392 -20.12 3.72 -27.15
N GLY A 393 -19.03 3.50 -27.87
CA GLY A 393 -17.81 4.31 -27.76
C GLY A 393 -17.00 4.09 -26.48
N SER A 394 -17.38 3.13 -25.63
CA SER A 394 -16.62 2.73 -24.44
C SER A 394 -15.73 1.52 -24.70
N ARG A 395 -14.78 1.26 -23.81
CA ARG A 395 -13.93 0.05 -23.83
C ARG A 395 -14.60 -1.21 -23.26
N TYR A 396 -15.83 -1.11 -22.78
CA TYR A 396 -16.51 -2.19 -22.06
C TYR A 396 -17.60 -2.82 -22.92
N SER A 397 -17.73 -4.15 -22.88
CA SER A 397 -18.77 -4.88 -23.59
C SER A 397 -20.08 -4.89 -22.79
N GLU A 398 -21.23 -4.86 -23.48
CA GLU A 398 -22.56 -4.93 -22.86
C GLU A 398 -22.71 -6.16 -21.94
N ALA A 399 -22.23 -7.32 -22.41
CA ALA A 399 -22.29 -8.58 -21.66
C ALA A 399 -21.46 -8.54 -20.36
N ASP A 400 -20.26 -7.95 -20.40
CA ASP A 400 -19.42 -7.79 -19.20
C ASP A 400 -20.05 -6.80 -18.22
N VAL A 401 -20.51 -5.65 -18.71
CA VAL A 401 -21.15 -4.61 -17.88
C VAL A 401 -22.38 -5.16 -17.18
N GLY A 402 -23.27 -5.87 -17.89
CA GLY A 402 -24.45 -6.50 -17.31
C GLY A 402 -24.10 -7.49 -16.20
N ARG A 403 -23.09 -8.34 -16.40
CA ARG A 403 -22.60 -9.28 -15.36
C ARG A 403 -22.04 -8.57 -14.14
N TRP A 404 -21.22 -7.52 -14.34
CA TRP A 404 -20.61 -6.78 -13.25
C TRP A 404 -21.64 -5.98 -12.46
N LEU A 405 -22.61 -5.33 -13.13
CA LEU A 405 -23.71 -4.61 -12.47
C LEU A 405 -24.61 -5.57 -11.69
N ARG A 406 -24.92 -6.77 -12.21
CA ARG A 406 -25.62 -7.82 -11.46
C ARG A 406 -24.87 -8.19 -10.20
N THR A 407 -23.58 -8.48 -10.31
CA THR A 407 -22.75 -8.82 -9.15
C THR A 407 -22.76 -7.70 -8.11
N LEU A 408 -22.66 -6.43 -8.54
CA LEU A 408 -22.73 -5.26 -7.66
C LEU A 408 -24.12 -5.04 -7.05
N ALA A 409 -25.21 -5.38 -7.75
CA ALA A 409 -26.56 -5.33 -7.20
C ALA A 409 -26.74 -6.37 -6.09
N GLU A 410 -26.32 -7.63 -6.34
CA GLU A 410 -26.29 -8.70 -5.34
C GLU A 410 -25.47 -8.31 -4.10
N GLN A 411 -24.39 -7.53 -4.30
CA GLN A 411 -23.59 -7.02 -3.19
C GLN A 411 -24.34 -6.16 -2.21
N THR A 412 -25.20 -5.27 -2.71
CA THR A 412 -25.97 -4.40 -1.82
C THR A 412 -26.86 -5.21 -0.87
N VAL A 413 -27.35 -6.38 -1.32
CA VAL A 413 -28.16 -7.29 -0.49
C VAL A 413 -27.29 -8.04 0.52
N LEU A 414 -26.12 -8.55 0.09
CA LEU A 414 -25.19 -9.26 0.97
C LEU A 414 -24.63 -8.35 2.08
N GLN A 415 -24.26 -7.12 1.73
CA GLN A 415 -23.77 -6.14 2.69
C GLN A 415 -24.84 -5.81 3.73
N ARG A 416 -26.11 -5.64 3.32
CA ARG A 416 -27.23 -5.47 4.26
C ARG A 416 -27.37 -6.64 5.24
N ARG A 417 -27.27 -7.89 4.76
CA ARG A 417 -27.32 -9.09 5.64
C ARG A 417 -26.17 -9.15 6.64
N GLN A 418 -25.02 -8.56 6.34
CA GLN A 418 -23.83 -8.53 7.20
C GLN A 418 -23.76 -7.27 8.09
N GLY A 419 -24.89 -6.57 8.30
CA GLY A 419 -24.94 -5.36 9.12
C GLY A 419 -24.44 -4.09 8.42
N GLY A 420 -24.23 -4.13 7.10
CA GLY A 420 -24.02 -2.93 6.26
C GLY A 420 -25.29 -2.11 6.14
N ARG A 421 -25.18 -0.79 6.26
CA ARG A 421 -26.31 0.13 6.37
C ARG A 421 -26.52 0.86 5.03
N GLY A 422 -27.68 0.64 4.41
CA GLY A 422 -28.09 1.36 3.20
C GLY A 422 -27.83 0.62 1.86
N PRO A 423 -28.16 1.26 0.73
CA PRO A 423 -27.93 0.76 -0.64
C PRO A 423 -26.50 1.03 -1.15
N GLU A 424 -25.65 1.63 -0.32
CA GLU A 424 -24.32 2.08 -0.68
C GLU A 424 -23.38 0.89 -0.87
N ILE A 425 -22.77 0.82 -2.04
CA ILE A 425 -21.66 -0.08 -2.33
C ILE A 425 -20.42 0.64 -1.80
N SER A 426 -19.89 0.16 -0.68
CA SER A 426 -18.55 0.53 -0.24
C SER A 426 -17.53 -0.45 -0.83
N PRO A 427 -16.66 -0.05 -1.77
CA PRO A 427 -15.67 -0.97 -2.30
C PRO A 427 -14.70 -1.53 -1.23
N ALA A 428 -14.58 -0.90 -0.06
CA ALA A 428 -13.78 -1.42 1.05
C ALA A 428 -14.38 -2.70 1.67
N ARG A 429 -15.67 -2.96 1.43
CA ARG A 429 -16.36 -4.19 1.88
C ARG A 429 -16.53 -5.22 0.76
N ILE A 430 -16.07 -4.94 -0.47
CA ILE A 430 -16.16 -5.86 -1.63
C ILE A 430 -15.29 -7.12 -1.46
N TRP A 431 -14.39 -7.18 -0.47
CA TRP A 431 -13.67 -8.42 -0.20
C TRP A 431 -14.50 -9.50 0.49
N THR A 432 -15.64 -9.18 1.10
CA THR A 432 -16.52 -10.18 1.75
C THR A 432 -17.22 -11.10 0.75
N ILE A 433 -17.19 -10.75 -0.54
CA ILE A 433 -17.83 -11.45 -1.67
C ILE A 433 -17.21 -12.81 -1.96
N ALA A 434 -15.88 -12.89 -1.88
CA ALA A 434 -15.15 -14.13 -2.06
C ALA A 434 -15.34 -15.10 -0.87
N GLY A 435 -16.22 -14.77 0.08
CA GLY A 435 -16.36 -15.41 1.38
C GLY A 435 -15.33 -14.84 2.35
N ALA A 436 -15.70 -14.57 3.61
CA ALA A 436 -14.78 -13.99 4.58
C ALA A 436 -13.54 -14.86 4.83
N TRP A 437 -13.67 -16.18 4.68
CA TRP A 437 -12.61 -17.16 4.94
C TRP A 437 -11.49 -17.15 3.87
N LEU A 438 -11.82 -17.14 2.58
CA LEU A 438 -10.82 -17.43 1.54
C LEU A 438 -9.77 -16.31 1.37
N PRO A 439 -10.13 -15.02 1.30
CA PRO A 439 -9.15 -13.93 1.33
C PRO A 439 -8.39 -13.84 2.65
N ARG A 440 -9.00 -14.23 3.79
CA ARG A 440 -8.30 -14.29 5.08
C ARG A 440 -7.24 -15.40 5.08
N LEU A 441 -7.58 -16.58 4.57
CA LEU A 441 -6.65 -17.71 4.44
C LEU A 441 -5.51 -17.38 3.48
N LEU A 442 -5.81 -16.84 2.30
CA LEU A 442 -4.78 -16.46 1.33
C LEU A 442 -3.89 -15.32 1.84
N HIS A 443 -4.44 -14.34 2.57
CA HIS A 443 -3.63 -13.33 3.25
C HIS A 443 -2.74 -13.96 4.32
N GLY A 444 -3.25 -14.89 5.13
CA GLY A 444 -2.48 -15.63 6.12
C GLY A 444 -1.35 -16.46 5.49
N VAL A 445 -1.61 -17.13 4.35
CA VAL A 445 -0.60 -17.87 3.58
C VAL A 445 0.45 -16.92 3.02
N LEU A 446 0.07 -15.78 2.45
CA LEU A 446 1.01 -14.77 1.95
C LEU A 446 1.87 -14.21 3.09
N ALA A 447 1.26 -13.91 4.24
CA ALA A 447 1.97 -13.48 5.44
C ALA A 447 2.96 -14.55 5.91
N LEU A 448 2.56 -15.82 5.93
CA LEU A 448 3.44 -16.94 6.30
C LEU A 448 4.61 -17.09 5.32
N MET A 449 4.36 -16.99 4.01
CA MET A 449 5.42 -17.07 2.99
C MET A 449 6.45 -15.93 3.10
N ILE A 450 6.08 -14.80 3.70
CA ILE A 450 7.02 -13.68 3.93
C ILE A 450 7.71 -13.85 5.29
N VAL A 451 6.94 -14.11 6.35
CA VAL A 451 7.45 -14.14 7.72
C VAL A 451 8.36 -15.34 7.97
N VAL A 452 8.05 -16.53 7.45
CA VAL A 452 8.86 -17.74 7.70
C VAL A 452 10.29 -17.63 7.15
N PRO A 453 10.52 -17.23 5.88
CA PRO A 453 11.87 -16.98 5.38
C PRO A 453 12.60 -15.88 6.17
N LEU A 454 11.90 -14.81 6.55
CA LEU A 454 12.48 -13.72 7.32
C LEU A 454 12.93 -14.14 8.72
N VAL A 455 12.10 -14.90 9.44
CA VAL A 455 12.49 -15.51 10.73
C VAL A 455 13.70 -16.42 10.52
N TRP A 456 13.70 -17.24 9.47
CA TRP A 456 14.80 -18.16 9.21
C TRP A 456 16.13 -17.46 8.86
N ILE A 457 16.10 -16.45 7.98
CA ILE A 457 17.25 -15.60 7.64
C ILE A 457 17.77 -14.88 8.90
N SER A 458 16.85 -14.46 9.78
CA SER A 458 17.20 -13.81 11.04
C SER A 458 17.89 -14.74 12.03
N VAL A 459 17.65 -16.04 11.92
CA VAL A 459 18.08 -17.07 12.85
C VAL A 459 19.38 -17.73 12.42
N LEU A 460 19.63 -17.83 11.10
CA LEU A 460 20.84 -18.44 10.52
C LEU A 460 22.16 -17.98 11.20
N PRO A 461 22.37 -16.69 11.53
CA PRO A 461 23.60 -16.22 12.19
C PRO A 461 23.69 -16.58 13.69
N LEU A 462 22.56 -16.94 14.30
CA LEU A 462 22.38 -17.14 15.75
C LEU A 462 22.37 -18.63 16.17
N MET A 463 22.27 -19.57 15.22
CA MET A 463 22.19 -21.02 15.51
C MET A 463 23.41 -21.60 16.24
N ALA A 464 24.53 -20.88 16.29
CA ALA A 464 25.72 -21.27 17.04
C ALA A 464 25.80 -20.67 18.46
N ALA A 465 24.71 -20.07 18.99
CA ALA A 465 24.64 -19.53 20.35
C ALA A 465 23.31 -19.94 21.05
N PRO A 466 23.30 -20.22 22.36
CA PRO A 466 22.07 -20.56 23.11
C PRO A 466 21.01 -19.45 23.09
N ALA A 467 21.44 -18.18 22.90
CA ALA A 467 20.55 -17.04 22.69
C ALA A 467 19.72 -17.14 21.39
N GLY A 468 20.18 -17.92 20.40
CA GLY A 468 19.46 -18.11 19.13
C GLY A 468 18.11 -18.80 19.31
N VAL A 469 17.98 -19.73 20.26
CA VAL A 469 16.72 -20.44 20.54
C VAL A 469 15.65 -19.48 21.09
N VAL A 470 16.05 -18.47 21.87
CA VAL A 470 15.13 -17.45 22.41
C VAL A 470 14.65 -16.51 21.31
N VAL A 471 15.54 -16.11 20.38
CA VAL A 471 15.18 -15.27 19.23
C VAL A 471 14.30 -16.03 18.23
N VAL A 472 14.56 -17.32 18.01
CA VAL A 472 13.72 -18.23 17.19
C VAL A 472 12.32 -18.35 17.76
N SER A 473 12.22 -18.67 19.05
CA SER A 473 10.93 -18.88 19.72
C SER A 473 10.13 -17.58 19.82
N ALA A 474 10.77 -16.44 20.07
CA ALA A 474 10.13 -15.13 20.01
C ALA A 474 9.66 -14.76 18.60
N GLY A 475 10.49 -14.97 17.56
CA GLY A 475 10.15 -14.67 16.17
C GLY A 475 9.00 -15.54 15.63
N LEU A 476 9.01 -16.83 15.94
CA LEU A 476 7.90 -17.75 15.61
C LEU A 476 6.63 -17.42 16.39
N SER A 477 6.73 -17.02 17.66
CA SER A 477 5.58 -16.60 18.47
C SER A 477 4.94 -15.31 17.95
N VAL A 478 5.75 -14.32 17.57
CA VAL A 478 5.29 -13.08 16.95
C VAL A 478 4.67 -13.35 15.58
N GLY A 479 5.30 -14.19 14.75
CA GLY A 479 4.76 -14.63 13.46
C GLY A 479 3.41 -15.34 13.62
N ALA A 480 3.30 -16.25 14.58
CA ALA A 480 2.05 -16.96 14.89
C ALA A 480 0.96 -16.03 15.42
N LEU A 481 1.31 -15.04 16.26
CA LEU A 481 0.37 -14.01 16.74
C LEU A 481 -0.13 -13.11 15.61
N VAL A 482 0.74 -12.72 14.68
CA VAL A 482 0.39 -11.92 13.49
C VAL A 482 -0.51 -12.73 12.55
N VAL A 483 -0.18 -13.99 12.28
CA VAL A 483 -1.03 -14.88 11.47
C VAL A 483 -2.38 -15.14 12.16
N ALA A 484 -2.39 -15.44 13.46
CA ALA A 484 -3.62 -15.64 14.21
C ALA A 484 -4.50 -14.39 14.25
N GLY A 485 -3.89 -13.21 14.46
CA GLY A 485 -4.62 -11.95 14.48
C GLY A 485 -5.07 -11.49 13.09
N THR A 486 -4.33 -11.76 12.03
CA THR A 486 -4.80 -11.56 10.64
C THR A 486 -5.91 -12.52 10.24
N LEU A 487 -6.05 -13.68 10.87
CA LEU A 487 -7.18 -14.60 10.64
C LEU A 487 -8.42 -14.23 11.48
N ARG A 488 -8.21 -13.76 12.73
CA ARG A 488 -9.27 -13.44 13.70
C ARG A 488 -9.80 -12.01 13.62
N ALA A 489 -9.05 -11.05 13.07
CA ALA A 489 -9.49 -9.65 13.04
C ALA A 489 -10.71 -9.44 12.13
N GLU A 490 -11.85 -9.23 12.78
CA GLU A 490 -13.05 -8.63 12.20
C GLU A 490 -12.83 -7.12 12.00
N THR A 491 -13.18 -6.61 10.83
CA THR A 491 -12.85 -5.23 10.46
C THR A 491 -13.94 -4.27 10.94
N PRO A 492 -13.62 -3.40 11.89
CA PRO A 492 -13.66 -1.98 11.58
C PRO A 492 -12.21 -1.54 11.46
N VAL A 493 -11.76 -1.38 10.23
CA VAL A 493 -10.46 -0.77 10.00
C VAL A 493 -10.64 0.71 10.29
N ARG A 494 -10.07 1.12 11.42
CA ARG A 494 -9.86 2.49 11.84
C ARG A 494 -9.13 3.26 10.73
N TYR A 495 -9.84 4.04 9.95
CA TYR A 495 -9.28 4.77 8.82
C TYR A 495 -8.56 6.03 9.31
N LEU A 496 -7.24 6.09 9.07
CA LEU A 496 -6.50 7.34 9.22
C LEU A 496 -6.91 8.27 8.08
N ARG A 497 -7.62 9.36 8.42
CA ARG A 497 -8.17 10.34 7.47
C ARG A 497 -7.07 11.00 6.62
N ASP A 498 -5.91 11.24 7.22
CA ASP A 498 -4.68 11.67 6.54
C ASP A 498 -3.47 11.46 7.49
N PRO A 499 -2.65 10.41 7.31
CA PRO A 499 -1.51 10.13 8.20
C PRO A 499 -0.44 11.23 8.16
N LEU A 500 -0.39 12.01 7.08
CA LEU A 500 0.51 13.16 6.93
C LEU A 500 -0.13 14.46 7.42
N SER A 501 -1.41 14.46 7.79
CA SER A 501 -2.07 15.67 8.32
C SER A 501 -1.51 16.08 9.67
N ILE A 502 -0.97 15.16 10.47
CA ILE A 502 -0.26 15.53 11.70
C ILE A 502 0.97 16.39 11.36
N LEU A 503 1.70 16.04 10.29
CA LEU A 503 2.81 16.84 9.76
C LEU A 503 2.36 18.22 9.23
N ARG A 504 1.10 18.36 8.80
CA ARG A 504 0.51 19.62 8.30
C ARG A 504 -0.24 20.45 9.36
N ARG A 505 -0.80 19.81 10.39
CA ARG A 505 -1.56 20.41 11.51
C ARG A 505 -0.62 20.94 12.58
N VAL A 506 0.52 20.29 12.77
CA VAL A 506 1.61 20.85 13.56
C VAL A 506 2.23 21.96 12.70
N PRO A 507 2.12 23.24 13.11
CA PRO A 507 2.71 24.32 12.31
C PRO A 507 4.19 24.02 12.16
N ILE A 508 4.74 24.19 10.95
CA ILE A 508 6.14 23.86 10.58
C ILE A 508 7.15 24.32 11.65
N ARG A 509 6.83 25.39 12.37
CA ARG A 509 7.61 25.92 13.49
C ARG A 509 7.67 24.96 14.70
N VAL A 510 6.55 24.39 15.14
CA VAL A 510 6.52 23.42 16.26
C VAL A 510 7.25 22.14 15.88
N THR A 511 7.06 21.65 14.65
CA THR A 511 7.78 20.46 14.15
C THR A 511 9.28 20.72 14.05
N ALA A 512 9.70 21.88 13.56
CA ALA A 512 11.11 22.28 13.53
C ALA A 512 11.68 22.46 14.95
N SER A 513 10.94 23.05 15.89
CA SER A 513 11.39 23.24 17.28
C SER A 513 11.52 21.94 18.06
N VAL A 514 10.57 21.02 17.91
CA VAL A 514 10.67 19.68 18.50
C VAL A 514 11.83 18.91 17.86
N LEU A 515 12.00 19.00 16.54
CA LEU A 515 13.12 18.36 15.86
C LEU A 515 14.45 18.91 16.38
N ILE A 516 14.63 20.23 16.45
CA ILE A 516 15.85 20.87 16.96
C ILE A 516 16.12 20.47 18.43
N LEU A 517 15.09 20.46 19.28
CA LEU A 517 15.23 20.07 20.69
C LEU A 517 15.63 18.60 20.83
N VAL A 518 15.01 17.71 20.06
CA VAL A 518 15.29 16.27 20.06
C VAL A 518 16.70 16.01 19.53
N THR A 519 17.08 16.63 18.41
CA THR A 519 18.42 16.47 17.84
C THR A 519 19.49 17.04 18.78
N GLY A 520 19.22 18.15 19.46
CA GLY A 520 20.10 18.75 20.46
C GLY A 520 20.25 17.88 21.73
N ALA A 521 19.15 17.31 22.23
CA ALA A 521 19.17 16.40 23.37
C ALA A 521 19.91 15.09 23.04
N VAL A 522 19.70 14.55 21.83
CA VAL A 522 20.45 13.38 21.33
C VAL A 522 21.93 13.73 21.22
N ALA A 523 22.30 14.85 20.59
CA ALA A 523 23.70 15.28 20.48
C ALA A 523 24.37 15.48 21.86
N LEU A 524 23.66 16.07 22.83
CA LEU A 524 24.15 16.25 24.20
C LEU A 524 24.37 14.90 24.91
N LEU A 525 23.44 13.97 24.80
CA LEU A 525 23.59 12.62 25.37
C LEU A 525 24.75 11.86 24.74
N TRP A 526 25.04 12.10 23.46
CA TRP A 526 26.23 11.57 22.80
C TRP A 526 27.53 12.22 23.31
N LEU A 527 27.55 13.53 23.49
CA LEU A 527 28.71 14.26 24.06
C LEU A 527 29.02 13.83 25.49
N LEU A 528 27.99 13.47 26.27
CA LEU A 528 28.12 12.94 27.63
C LEU A 528 28.50 11.44 27.66
N GLY A 529 28.72 10.81 26.51
CA GLY A 529 29.10 9.41 26.41
C GLY A 529 27.96 8.42 26.70
N TRP A 530 26.69 8.84 26.57
CA TRP A 530 25.50 8.05 26.88
C TRP A 530 24.64 7.76 25.62
N PRO A 531 25.19 7.12 24.57
CA PRO A 531 24.47 6.87 23.32
C PRO A 531 23.32 5.88 23.49
N SER A 532 23.37 4.98 24.47
CA SER A 532 22.27 4.08 24.83
C SER A 532 21.03 4.84 25.33
N LEU A 533 21.23 5.87 26.16
CA LEU A 533 20.13 6.72 26.63
C LEU A 533 19.57 7.59 25.49
N SER A 534 20.44 8.10 24.61
CA SER A 534 20.01 8.83 23.40
C SER A 534 19.11 7.99 22.49
N PHE A 535 19.45 6.71 22.34
CA PHE A 535 18.70 5.76 21.54
C PHE A 535 17.36 5.39 22.18
N ALA A 536 17.31 5.23 23.51
CA ALA A 536 16.08 5.03 24.25
C ALA A 536 15.12 6.22 24.08
N VAL A 537 15.64 7.46 24.14
CA VAL A 537 14.86 8.69 23.92
C VAL A 537 14.32 8.76 22.48
N VAL A 538 15.14 8.49 21.47
CA VAL A 538 14.69 8.44 20.06
C VAL A 538 13.62 7.37 19.86
N THR A 539 13.81 6.18 20.42
CA THR A 539 12.85 5.08 20.34
C THR A 539 11.53 5.44 21.00
N LEU A 540 11.56 6.05 22.19
CA LEU A 540 10.37 6.52 22.90
C LEU A 540 9.63 7.59 22.08
N LEU A 541 10.35 8.58 21.53
CA LEU A 541 9.76 9.63 20.68
C LEU A 541 9.15 9.07 19.40
N CYS A 542 9.81 8.09 18.77
CA CYS A 542 9.29 7.39 17.59
C CYS A 542 8.01 6.61 17.93
N LEU A 543 7.96 5.94 19.09
CA LEU A 543 6.76 5.24 19.58
C LEU A 543 5.64 6.22 19.97
N THR A 544 5.96 7.37 20.57
CA THR A 544 4.98 8.41 20.89
C THR A 544 4.44 9.08 19.61
N ALA A 545 5.28 9.33 18.61
CA ALA A 545 4.84 9.83 17.30
C ALA A 545 3.96 8.81 16.58
N LEU A 546 4.31 7.53 16.68
CA LEU A 546 3.53 6.43 16.12
C LEU A 546 2.15 6.32 16.82
N THR A 547 2.09 6.36 18.15
CA THR A 547 0.83 6.35 18.91
C THR A 547 -0.01 7.62 18.70
N ALA A 548 0.62 8.79 18.57
CA ALA A 548 -0.06 10.04 18.20
C ALA A 548 -0.64 9.99 16.77
N LEU A 549 0.02 9.27 15.84
CA LEU A 549 -0.55 8.95 14.53
C LEU A 549 -1.91 8.27 14.69
N PHE A 550 -2.04 7.36 15.65
CA PHE A 550 -3.24 6.57 15.91
C PHE A 550 -4.27 7.24 16.84
N ALA A 551 -3.94 8.37 17.47
CA ALA A 551 -4.86 9.07 18.38
C ALA A 551 -5.92 9.92 17.65
N ASP A 552 -5.66 10.34 16.39
CA ASP A 552 -6.59 11.12 15.55
C ASP A 552 -7.39 10.23 14.58
N VAL A 553 -7.63 8.99 14.98
CA VAL A 553 -8.41 8.01 14.23
C VAL A 553 -9.89 8.25 14.49
N ASP A 554 -10.58 8.77 13.50
CA ASP A 554 -12.03 8.92 13.52
C ASP A 554 -12.67 7.60 13.03
N GLU A 555 -13.31 6.85 13.92
CA GLU A 555 -13.88 5.53 13.64
C GLU A 555 -15.02 5.56 12.60
N THR A 556 -15.54 6.76 12.28
CA THR A 556 -16.80 6.93 11.56
C THR A 556 -16.70 7.68 10.23
N ALA A 557 -15.50 8.01 9.73
CA ALA A 557 -15.36 8.77 8.48
C ALA A 557 -15.23 7.86 7.24
N PRO A 558 -16.21 7.82 6.31
CA PRO A 558 -16.10 7.10 5.03
C PRO A 558 -15.05 7.68 4.04
N VAL A 559 -13.76 7.45 4.32
CA VAL A 559 -12.67 7.91 3.44
C VAL A 559 -12.71 7.24 2.06
N SER A 560 -12.36 8.02 1.02
CA SER A 560 -12.18 7.49 -0.34
C SER A 560 -11.28 6.29 -0.41
N ILE A 561 -11.67 5.21 -1.09
CA ILE A 561 -10.93 3.94 -1.04
C ILE A 561 -9.52 4.07 -1.56
N ARG A 562 -9.34 4.85 -2.62
CA ARG A 562 -8.00 5.16 -3.11
C ARG A 562 -7.18 5.87 -2.03
N THR A 563 -7.81 6.77 -1.27
CA THR A 563 -7.19 7.46 -0.14
C THR A 563 -6.99 6.54 1.06
N ALA A 564 -7.93 5.66 1.39
CA ALA A 564 -7.87 4.71 2.50
C ALA A 564 -6.77 3.66 2.27
N MET A 565 -6.71 3.08 1.07
CA MET A 565 -5.63 2.15 0.69
C MET A 565 -4.29 2.85 0.60
N ARG A 566 -4.23 4.06 0.03
CA ARG A 566 -2.99 4.85 0.02
C ARG A 566 -2.52 5.16 1.44
N ASN A 567 -3.43 5.52 2.33
CA ASN A 567 -3.12 5.81 3.73
C ASN A 567 -2.71 4.55 4.48
N GLU A 568 -3.36 3.40 4.26
CA GLU A 568 -2.92 2.09 4.79
C GLU A 568 -1.52 1.72 4.31
N VAL A 569 -1.22 1.91 3.02
CA VAL A 569 0.10 1.63 2.47
C VAL A 569 1.15 2.59 3.04
N ILE A 570 0.85 3.89 3.13
CA ILE A 570 1.75 4.87 3.75
C ILE A 570 2.02 4.51 5.21
N VAL A 571 0.98 4.22 5.98
CA VAL A 571 1.09 3.82 7.39
C VAL A 571 1.84 2.50 7.50
N GLY A 572 1.52 1.51 6.67
CA GLY A 572 2.22 0.23 6.60
C GLY A 572 3.70 0.40 6.31
N VAL A 573 4.07 1.25 5.35
CA VAL A 573 5.46 1.59 5.02
C VAL A 573 6.15 2.30 6.18
N LEU A 574 5.52 3.31 6.79
CA LEU A 574 6.08 4.02 7.95
C LEU A 574 6.31 3.09 9.14
N VAL A 575 5.32 2.27 9.47
CA VAL A 575 5.40 1.27 10.55
C VAL A 575 6.39 0.16 10.21
N THR A 576 6.66 -0.10 8.93
CA THR A 576 7.71 -1.04 8.51
C THR A 576 9.10 -0.44 8.65
N LEU A 577 9.30 0.78 8.13
CA LEU A 577 10.61 1.43 8.09
C LEU A 577 11.08 1.90 9.47
N LEU A 578 10.17 2.31 10.34
CA LEU A 578 10.52 2.88 11.64
C LEU A 578 11.23 1.86 12.57
N PRO A 579 10.74 0.63 12.80
CA PRO A 579 11.47 -0.39 13.57
C PRO A 579 12.76 -0.84 12.87
N ILE A 580 12.79 -0.87 11.53
CA ILE A 580 14.00 -1.22 10.77
C ILE A 580 15.11 -0.19 11.03
N LEU A 581 14.79 1.11 10.93
CA LEU A 581 15.75 2.20 11.15
C LEU A 581 16.15 2.32 12.62
N VAL A 582 15.16 2.31 13.53
CA VAL A 582 15.40 2.52 14.96
C VAL A 582 15.99 1.25 15.57
N MET A 583 15.25 0.14 15.61
CA MET A 583 15.74 -1.07 16.29
C MET A 583 16.82 -1.80 15.50
N GLY A 584 16.72 -1.85 14.17
CA GLY A 584 17.70 -2.52 13.32
C GLY A 584 19.02 -1.74 13.25
N PHE A 585 19.02 -0.58 12.58
CA PHE A 585 20.25 0.19 12.37
C PHE A 585 20.73 0.92 13.63
N GLY A 586 19.86 1.67 14.31
CA GLY A 586 20.22 2.40 15.52
C GLY A 586 20.61 1.48 16.68
N GLY A 587 19.86 0.40 16.89
CA GLY A 587 20.18 -0.61 17.92
C GLY A 587 21.50 -1.33 17.64
N SER A 588 21.79 -1.65 16.37
CA SER A 588 23.05 -2.32 16.00
C SER A 588 24.28 -1.42 16.19
N PHE A 589 24.13 -0.11 15.99
CA PHE A 589 25.18 0.86 16.23
C PHE A 589 25.46 1.03 17.74
N VAL A 590 24.41 1.17 18.55
CA VAL A 590 24.52 1.27 20.01
C VAL A 590 25.13 0.01 20.61
N LEU A 591 24.72 -1.18 20.13
CA LEU A 591 25.29 -2.44 20.58
C LEU A 591 26.78 -2.55 20.26
N ARG A 592 27.18 -2.20 19.03
CA ARG A 592 28.59 -2.19 18.61
C ARG A 592 29.43 -1.16 19.38
N TRP A 593 28.85 -0.02 19.73
CA TRP A 593 29.51 0.98 20.56
C TRP A 593 29.67 0.49 22.01
N ALA A 594 28.61 -0.09 22.60
CA ALA A 594 28.59 -0.55 23.99
C ALA A 594 29.53 -1.75 24.25
N LEU A 595 29.67 -2.65 23.27
CA LEU A 595 30.56 -3.81 23.34
C LEU A 595 31.98 -3.52 22.83
N GLY A 596 32.23 -2.29 22.35
CA GLY A 596 33.46 -1.92 21.65
C GLY A 596 33.47 -2.39 20.19
N PHE A 597 34.21 -1.68 19.33
CA PHE A 597 34.28 -1.96 17.88
C PHE A 597 34.84 -3.35 17.49
N GLY A 598 35.27 -4.15 18.48
CA GLY A 598 35.69 -5.54 18.35
C GLY A 598 34.57 -6.59 18.51
N ALA A 599 33.33 -6.19 18.75
CA ALA A 599 32.19 -7.12 18.79
C ALA A 599 32.07 -7.93 17.49
N GLU A 600 31.83 -9.23 17.60
CA GLU A 600 31.69 -10.10 16.43
C GLU A 600 30.55 -9.62 15.52
N TYR A 601 30.79 -9.62 14.21
CA TYR A 601 29.80 -9.25 13.19
C TYR A 601 28.46 -10.01 13.28
N ARG A 602 28.39 -11.11 14.04
CA ARG A 602 27.17 -11.90 14.27
C ARG A 602 26.12 -11.17 15.10
N GLU A 603 26.50 -10.43 16.13
CA GLU A 603 25.54 -9.77 17.02
C GLU A 603 24.85 -8.57 16.35
N VAL A 604 25.63 -7.81 15.56
CA VAL A 604 25.13 -6.71 14.73
C VAL A 604 24.11 -7.23 13.69
N LYS A 605 24.40 -8.36 13.04
CA LYS A 605 23.48 -9.01 12.10
C LYS A 605 22.17 -9.45 12.77
N ALA A 606 22.24 -9.96 14.01
CA ALA A 606 21.07 -10.38 14.78
C ALA A 606 20.12 -9.21 15.08
N VAL A 607 20.65 -8.06 15.54
CA VAL A 607 19.83 -6.88 15.87
C VAL A 607 19.17 -6.29 14.62
N VAL A 608 19.91 -6.20 13.52
CA VAL A 608 19.36 -5.75 12.23
C VAL A 608 18.22 -6.68 11.78
N ALA A 609 18.44 -8.00 11.86
CA ALA A 609 17.45 -8.99 11.47
C ALA A 609 16.16 -8.91 12.30
N VAL A 610 16.27 -8.72 13.62
CA VAL A 610 15.11 -8.49 14.51
C VAL A 610 14.35 -7.22 14.11
N GLY A 611 15.05 -6.13 13.79
CA GLY A 611 14.43 -4.89 13.29
C GLY A 611 13.65 -5.09 11.99
N PHE A 612 14.19 -5.87 11.05
CA PHE A 612 13.52 -6.28 9.81
C PHE A 612 12.29 -7.15 10.06
N LEU A 613 12.39 -8.12 10.97
CA LEU A 613 11.27 -8.99 11.33
C LEU A 613 10.12 -8.18 11.94
N ILE A 614 10.40 -7.31 12.92
CA ILE A 614 9.40 -6.46 13.57
C ILE A 614 8.78 -5.47 12.58
N GLY A 615 9.60 -4.84 11.73
CA GLY A 615 9.11 -3.91 10.71
C GLY A 615 8.16 -4.60 9.73
N ILE A 616 8.58 -5.70 9.12
CA ILE A 616 7.80 -6.36 8.05
C ILE A 616 6.52 -7.01 8.60
N THR A 617 6.58 -7.64 9.77
CA THR A 617 5.38 -8.21 10.41
C THR A 617 4.36 -7.14 10.75
N SER A 618 4.82 -5.97 11.23
CA SER A 618 3.95 -4.82 11.48
C SER A 618 3.37 -4.26 10.17
N GLY A 619 4.16 -4.14 9.10
CA GLY A 619 3.68 -3.73 7.78
C GLY A 619 2.56 -4.62 7.22
N ILE A 620 2.72 -5.94 7.32
CA ILE A 620 1.70 -6.93 6.91
C ILE A 620 0.42 -6.76 7.72
N TRP A 621 0.54 -6.50 9.03
CA TRP A 621 -0.61 -6.25 9.90
C TRP A 621 -1.39 -5.00 9.48
N PHE A 622 -0.70 -3.90 9.18
CA PHE A 622 -1.31 -2.62 8.84
C PHE A 622 -1.84 -2.54 7.39
N THR A 623 -1.36 -3.38 6.48
CA THR A 623 -1.82 -3.43 5.07
C THR A 623 -2.91 -4.48 4.80
N ARG A 624 -3.44 -5.10 5.85
CA ARG A 624 -4.39 -6.24 5.77
C ARG A 624 -5.61 -6.00 4.87
N THR A 625 -6.19 -4.81 4.87
CA THR A 625 -7.43 -4.52 4.13
C THR A 625 -7.14 -4.37 2.65
N THR A 626 -6.08 -3.65 2.33
CA THR A 626 -5.56 -3.49 0.96
C THR A 626 -5.22 -4.86 0.35
N VAL A 627 -4.52 -5.73 1.08
CA VAL A 627 -4.17 -7.08 0.59
C VAL A 627 -5.42 -7.95 0.42
N ARG A 628 -6.33 -7.98 1.41
CA ARG A 628 -7.59 -8.75 1.31
C ARG A 628 -8.46 -8.27 0.15
N TYR A 629 -8.52 -6.96 -0.09
CA TYR A 629 -9.23 -6.37 -1.22
C TYR A 629 -8.62 -6.79 -2.55
N ALA A 630 -7.29 -6.72 -2.69
CA ALA A 630 -6.60 -7.13 -3.89
C ALA A 630 -6.81 -8.63 -4.19
N VAL A 631 -6.69 -9.48 -3.17
CA VAL A 631 -6.93 -10.93 -3.30
C VAL A 631 -8.38 -11.21 -3.69
N ALA A 632 -9.34 -10.55 -3.06
CA ALA A 632 -10.75 -10.76 -3.38
C ALA A 632 -11.10 -10.29 -4.80
N LEU A 633 -10.56 -9.15 -5.25
CA LEU A 633 -10.71 -8.70 -6.63
C LEU A 633 -10.08 -9.67 -7.62
N ALA A 634 -8.90 -10.20 -7.33
CA ALA A 634 -8.24 -11.18 -8.19
C ALA A 634 -9.10 -12.45 -8.34
N ILE A 635 -9.69 -12.94 -7.25
CA ILE A 635 -10.61 -14.08 -7.26
C ILE A 635 -11.86 -13.77 -8.11
N GLN A 636 -12.49 -12.62 -7.88
CA GLN A 636 -13.72 -12.24 -8.59
C GLN A 636 -13.48 -11.96 -10.09
N ALA A 637 -12.32 -11.39 -10.43
CA ALA A 637 -11.92 -11.17 -11.81
C ALA A 637 -11.58 -12.46 -12.53
N PHE A 638 -10.91 -13.41 -11.87
CA PHE A 638 -10.69 -14.74 -12.42
C PHE A 638 -12.03 -15.46 -12.68
N GLN A 639 -13.03 -15.25 -11.84
CA GLN A 639 -14.40 -15.76 -12.03
C GLN A 639 -15.24 -14.93 -13.02
N ARG A 640 -14.67 -13.90 -13.66
CA ARG A 640 -15.36 -12.94 -14.56
C ARG A 640 -16.57 -12.23 -13.93
N ARG A 641 -16.65 -12.18 -12.61
CA ARG A 641 -17.76 -11.54 -11.86
C ARG A 641 -17.56 -10.04 -11.67
N LEU A 642 -16.32 -9.59 -11.55
CA LEU A 642 -15.96 -8.17 -11.44
C LEU A 642 -14.68 -7.88 -12.25
N PRO A 643 -14.45 -6.63 -12.70
CA PRO A 643 -13.22 -6.27 -13.39
C PRO A 643 -12.04 -6.06 -12.42
N MET A 644 -10.82 -6.36 -12.85
CA MET A 644 -9.58 -6.09 -12.08
C MET A 644 -9.45 -4.60 -11.70
N ARG A 645 -9.85 -3.70 -12.60
CA ARG A 645 -9.84 -2.25 -12.38
C ARG A 645 -11.22 -1.75 -11.94
N LEU A 646 -11.77 -2.32 -10.86
CA LEU A 646 -13.10 -2.01 -10.37
C LEU A 646 -13.34 -0.50 -10.17
N GLY A 647 -12.38 0.23 -9.59
CA GLY A 647 -12.51 1.69 -9.43
C GLY A 647 -12.73 2.42 -10.75
N ALA A 648 -11.97 2.09 -11.80
CA ALA A 648 -12.13 2.70 -13.12
C ALA A 648 -13.44 2.30 -13.82
N PHE A 649 -13.99 1.12 -13.50
CA PHE A 649 -15.31 0.72 -13.96
C PHE A 649 -16.41 1.50 -13.23
N LEU A 650 -16.32 1.65 -11.91
CA LEU A 650 -17.29 2.40 -11.12
C LEU A 650 -17.29 3.89 -11.48
N ASP A 651 -16.11 4.49 -11.68
CA ASP A 651 -15.99 5.88 -12.16
C ASP A 651 -16.62 6.05 -13.55
N TRP A 652 -16.38 5.09 -14.46
CA TRP A 652 -17.08 5.07 -15.75
C TRP A 652 -18.59 4.89 -15.60
N ALA A 653 -19.06 4.00 -14.72
CA ALA A 653 -20.49 3.76 -14.51
C ALA A 653 -21.19 5.01 -13.94
N VAL A 654 -20.47 5.85 -13.17
CA VAL A 654 -20.94 7.18 -12.76
C VAL A 654 -21.04 8.13 -13.95
N LEU A 655 -20.00 8.22 -14.78
CA LEU A 655 -20.02 9.05 -15.99
C LEU A 655 -21.10 8.62 -16.99
N ALA A 656 -21.32 7.31 -17.13
CA ALA A 656 -22.37 6.72 -17.95
C ALA A 656 -23.79 6.99 -17.39
N GLY A 657 -23.90 7.46 -16.16
CA GLY A 657 -25.17 7.73 -15.50
C GLY A 657 -25.90 6.49 -14.99
N ILE A 658 -25.22 5.35 -14.86
CA ILE A 658 -25.78 4.12 -14.27
C ILE A 658 -25.69 4.18 -12.74
N MET A 659 -24.56 4.68 -12.24
CA MET A 659 -24.27 4.85 -10.82
C MET A 659 -24.12 6.32 -10.45
N ARG A 660 -24.11 6.60 -9.15
CA ARG A 660 -23.78 7.89 -8.56
C ARG A 660 -22.81 7.68 -7.40
N THR A 661 -21.99 8.67 -7.12
CA THR A 661 -21.13 8.72 -5.94
C THR A 661 -21.90 9.37 -4.79
N THR A 662 -21.82 8.80 -3.58
CA THR A 662 -22.31 9.46 -2.36
C THR A 662 -21.15 10.07 -1.57
N ALA A 663 -21.48 10.97 -0.64
CA ALA A 663 -20.54 11.56 0.30
C ALA A 663 -19.72 10.47 1.00
N GLY A 664 -18.41 10.51 0.84
CA GLY A 664 -17.52 9.49 1.41
C GLY A 664 -17.20 8.29 0.49
N SER A 665 -17.15 8.51 -0.84
CA SER A 665 -16.64 7.56 -1.85
C SER A 665 -17.38 6.24 -2.08
N ALA A 666 -18.52 6.08 -1.42
CA ALA A 666 -19.38 4.97 -1.74
C ALA A 666 -20.07 5.22 -3.08
N TYR A 667 -20.38 4.13 -3.77
CA TYR A 667 -21.10 4.15 -5.03
C TYR A 667 -22.50 3.63 -4.78
N GLN A 668 -23.50 4.21 -5.42
CA GLN A 668 -24.87 3.74 -5.36
C GLN A 668 -25.41 3.62 -6.79
N PHE A 669 -26.28 2.64 -7.03
CA PHE A 669 -27.11 2.68 -8.24
C PHE A 669 -27.90 3.98 -8.26
N ARG A 670 -27.87 4.67 -9.40
CA ARG A 670 -28.54 5.96 -9.54
C ARG A 670 -30.04 5.85 -9.29
N HIS A 671 -30.62 4.73 -9.71
CA HIS A 671 -32.04 4.42 -9.54
C HIS A 671 -32.20 3.05 -8.87
N GLY A 672 -33.07 2.99 -7.86
CA GLY A 672 -33.44 1.73 -7.19
C GLY A 672 -34.01 0.70 -8.16
N GLU A 673 -34.74 1.16 -9.18
CA GLU A 673 -35.28 0.33 -10.27
C GLU A 673 -34.20 -0.38 -11.09
N LEU A 674 -33.09 0.30 -11.39
CA LEU A 674 -31.95 -0.32 -12.09
C LEU A 674 -31.33 -1.42 -11.22
N ARG A 675 -31.13 -1.14 -9.93
CA ARG A 675 -30.66 -2.15 -8.97
C ARG A 675 -31.60 -3.35 -8.92
N GLN A 676 -32.90 -3.12 -8.84
CA GLN A 676 -33.91 -4.18 -8.76
C GLN A 676 -33.95 -5.01 -10.05
N TYR A 677 -33.87 -4.37 -11.22
CA TYR A 677 -33.75 -5.05 -12.50
C TYR A 677 -32.59 -6.05 -12.50
N PHE A 678 -31.39 -5.60 -12.10
CA PHE A 678 -30.22 -6.47 -12.05
C PHE A 678 -30.33 -7.59 -11.00
N LEU A 679 -31.16 -7.43 -9.96
CA LEU A 679 -31.45 -8.48 -8.98
C LEU A 679 -32.46 -9.51 -9.50
N THR A 680 -33.43 -9.10 -10.31
CA THR A 680 -34.54 -9.96 -10.77
C THR A 680 -34.31 -10.56 -12.17
N ALA A 681 -33.43 -9.97 -12.99
CA ALA A 681 -33.13 -10.46 -14.32
C ALA A 681 -32.52 -11.87 -14.24
N ALA A 682 -33.33 -12.88 -14.57
CA ALA A 682 -32.95 -14.28 -14.58
C ALA A 682 -31.69 -14.51 -15.43
N PRO A 683 -30.79 -15.43 -15.04
CA PRO A 683 -29.61 -15.74 -15.83
C PRO A 683 -30.02 -16.30 -17.20
N GLY A 684 -29.70 -15.56 -18.26
CA GLY A 684 -29.49 -16.17 -19.57
C GLY A 684 -28.32 -17.16 -19.43
N GLU A 685 -28.68 -18.44 -19.33
CA GLU A 685 -27.85 -19.64 -19.22
C GLU A 685 -26.90 -19.77 -18.00
N PRO A 686 -26.80 -20.99 -17.43
CA PRO A 686 -26.12 -21.23 -16.18
C PRO A 686 -24.60 -21.17 -16.37
N THR A 687 -23.96 -20.16 -15.77
CA THR A 687 -22.54 -20.26 -15.45
C THR A 687 -22.37 -21.42 -14.49
N ALA A 688 -21.62 -22.44 -14.94
CA ALA A 688 -21.20 -23.59 -14.17
C ALA A 688 -20.97 -23.19 -12.71
N THR A 689 -21.79 -23.74 -11.83
CA THR A 689 -21.46 -23.76 -10.41
C THR A 689 -20.18 -24.56 -10.32
N VAL A 690 -19.04 -23.88 -10.19
CA VAL A 690 -17.78 -24.54 -9.83
C VAL A 690 -18.09 -25.30 -8.55
N PRO A 691 -18.02 -26.64 -8.53
CA PRO A 691 -18.37 -27.40 -7.36
C PRO A 691 -17.49 -26.87 -6.22
N ARG A 692 -18.05 -26.72 -5.02
CA ARG A 692 -17.28 -26.38 -3.81
C ARG A 692 -16.02 -27.26 -3.64
N ALA A 693 -15.98 -28.42 -4.31
CA ALA A 693 -14.84 -29.31 -4.47
C ALA A 693 -13.64 -28.70 -5.25
N ALA A 694 -13.85 -27.90 -6.30
CA ALA A 694 -12.75 -27.29 -7.08
C ALA A 694 -12.06 -26.14 -6.33
N VAL A 695 -12.80 -25.39 -5.49
CA VAL A 695 -12.22 -24.41 -4.55
C VAL A 695 -11.48 -25.11 -3.41
N ARG A 696 -11.97 -26.25 -2.93
CA ARG A 696 -11.24 -27.11 -1.98
C ARG A 696 -10.01 -27.76 -2.62
N ALA A 697 -10.07 -28.13 -3.90
CA ALA A 697 -8.97 -28.72 -4.64
C ALA A 697 -7.87 -27.69 -4.92
N SER A 698 -8.21 -26.47 -5.30
CA SER A 698 -7.24 -25.38 -5.49
C SER A 698 -6.70 -24.83 -4.16
N ALA A 699 -7.50 -24.80 -3.09
CA ALA A 699 -7.00 -24.56 -1.74
C ALA A 699 -6.06 -25.68 -1.27
N ARG A 700 -6.37 -26.95 -1.56
CA ARG A 700 -5.48 -28.10 -1.31
C ARG A 700 -4.23 -28.05 -2.17
N LEU A 701 -4.30 -27.57 -3.42
CA LEU A 701 -3.15 -27.43 -4.33
C LEU A 701 -2.22 -26.30 -3.89
N VAL A 702 -2.77 -25.20 -3.36
CA VAL A 702 -1.99 -24.09 -2.80
C VAL A 702 -1.45 -24.43 -1.41
N LEU A 703 -2.22 -25.15 -0.58
CA LEU A 703 -1.74 -25.73 0.68
C LEU A 703 -0.68 -26.80 0.44
N SER A 704 -0.82 -27.63 -0.60
CA SER A 704 0.18 -28.63 -0.97
C SER A 704 1.38 -27.99 -1.64
N ALA A 705 1.23 -26.95 -2.45
CA ALA A 705 2.35 -26.20 -3.01
C ALA A 705 3.11 -25.40 -1.94
N SER A 706 2.43 -24.81 -0.97
CA SER A 706 3.08 -24.14 0.17
C SER A 706 3.68 -25.13 1.18
N ALA A 707 3.07 -26.30 1.36
CA ALA A 707 3.67 -27.41 2.08
C ALA A 707 4.84 -28.02 1.32
N LEU A 708 4.79 -28.09 -0.02
CA LEU A 708 5.87 -28.59 -0.87
C LEU A 708 7.03 -27.61 -0.89
N VAL A 709 6.79 -26.30 -0.99
CA VAL A 709 7.82 -25.26 -0.89
C VAL A 709 8.37 -25.21 0.53
N SER A 710 7.54 -25.30 1.58
CA SER A 710 8.01 -25.41 2.96
C SER A 710 8.80 -26.70 3.18
N ALA A 711 8.41 -27.81 2.57
CA ALA A 711 9.10 -29.10 2.68
C ALA A 711 10.37 -29.13 1.84
N LEU A 712 10.41 -28.47 0.67
CA LEU A 712 11.62 -28.33 -0.15
C LEU A 712 12.61 -27.42 0.53
N VAL A 713 12.16 -26.30 1.09
CA VAL A 713 12.99 -25.40 1.90
C VAL A 713 13.44 -26.13 3.17
N SER A 714 12.54 -26.84 3.86
CA SER A 714 12.90 -27.66 5.02
C SER A 714 13.81 -28.83 4.66
N ALA A 715 13.72 -29.41 3.46
CA ALA A 715 14.59 -30.51 3.01
C ALA A 715 15.95 -29.99 2.52
N LEU A 716 16.02 -28.84 1.85
CA LEU A 716 17.28 -28.16 1.54
C LEU A 716 17.98 -27.73 2.84
N VAL A 717 17.19 -27.27 3.82
CA VAL A 717 17.67 -26.83 5.13
C VAL A 717 18.05 -28.00 6.01
N VAL A 718 17.25 -29.07 6.07
CA VAL A 718 17.62 -30.33 6.74
C VAL A 718 18.84 -30.89 6.05
N SER A 719 18.95 -30.86 4.73
CA SER A 719 20.18 -31.25 4.03
C SER A 719 21.38 -30.37 4.44
N ALA A 720 21.23 -29.05 4.55
CA ALA A 720 22.29 -28.14 5.00
C ALA A 720 22.64 -28.30 6.49
N VAL A 721 21.65 -28.60 7.34
CA VAL A 721 21.77 -28.86 8.77
C VAL A 721 22.32 -30.26 9.02
N LEU A 722 21.92 -31.27 8.25
CA LEU A 722 22.48 -32.62 8.27
C LEU A 722 23.91 -32.56 7.73
N ASN A 723 24.23 -31.74 6.73
CA ASN A 723 25.62 -31.47 6.33
C ASN A 723 26.43 -30.78 7.43
N SER A 724 25.80 -29.88 8.22
CA SER A 724 26.43 -29.22 9.36
C SER A 724 26.48 -30.07 10.65
N LEU A 725 25.64 -31.09 10.78
CA LEU A 725 25.59 -32.00 11.94
C LEU A 725 26.41 -33.27 11.68
N LEU A 726 26.40 -33.79 10.44
CA LEU A 726 27.27 -34.90 10.01
C LEU A 726 28.74 -34.47 9.93
N SER A 727 29.03 -33.17 9.86
CA SER A 727 30.39 -32.65 10.00
C SER A 727 30.89 -32.59 11.46
N VAL A 728 30.08 -33.00 12.45
CA VAL A 728 30.44 -33.01 13.89
C VAL A 728 30.97 -34.39 14.36
N GLY A 729 31.08 -35.37 13.45
CA GLY A 729 31.43 -36.75 13.80
C GLY A 729 32.77 -37.30 13.29
N GLU A 730 33.59 -36.51 12.59
CA GLU A 730 34.94 -36.93 12.21
C GLU A 730 35.98 -36.25 13.12
N PRO A 731 37.02 -36.97 13.58
CA PRO A 731 38.08 -36.37 14.38
C PRO A 731 38.65 -35.18 13.61
N SER A 732 38.55 -34.01 14.23
CA SER A 732 38.91 -32.72 13.66
C SER A 732 40.32 -32.75 13.07
N ARG A 733 40.43 -32.87 11.74
CA ARG A 733 41.59 -32.33 11.03
C ARG A 733 41.54 -30.83 11.28
N ALA A 734 42.47 -30.34 12.08
CA ALA A 734 42.62 -28.91 12.33
C ALA A 734 42.57 -28.17 11.00
N ALA A 735 41.70 -27.16 10.88
CA ALA A 735 41.62 -26.32 9.70
C ALA A 735 43.04 -25.79 9.43
N ASN A 736 43.59 -26.15 8.27
CA ASN A 736 44.98 -25.87 7.94
C ASN A 736 45.21 -24.34 7.95
N PRO A 737 46.06 -23.81 8.85
CA PRO A 737 46.31 -22.37 8.99
C PRO A 737 47.16 -21.81 7.84
N LEU A 738 47.59 -22.68 6.94
CA LEU A 738 48.44 -22.38 5.81
C LEU A 738 47.72 -22.72 4.50
N ALA A 739 47.75 -21.79 3.54
CA ALA A 739 47.47 -22.10 2.14
C ALA A 739 48.78 -22.53 1.45
N PHE A 740 48.71 -23.60 0.67
CA PHE A 740 49.83 -24.06 -0.15
C PHE A 740 49.43 -23.98 -1.61
N VAL A 741 50.24 -23.30 -2.41
CA VAL A 741 50.14 -23.33 -3.88
C VAL A 741 51.35 -24.10 -4.37
N THR A 742 51.10 -25.21 -5.05
CA THR A 742 52.16 -26.03 -5.64
C THR A 742 52.14 -25.82 -7.15
N THR A 743 53.26 -25.35 -7.68
CA THR A 743 53.45 -25.13 -9.11
C THR A 743 54.59 -26.01 -9.58
N LYS A 744 54.24 -27.01 -10.39
CA LYS A 744 55.23 -27.72 -11.22
C LYS A 744 55.57 -26.83 -12.41
N ALA A 745 56.82 -26.85 -12.88
CA ALA A 745 57.25 -26.04 -14.03
C ALA A 745 56.26 -26.19 -15.21
N ALA A 746 55.69 -25.07 -15.65
CA ALA A 746 54.59 -25.03 -16.60
C ALA A 746 55.06 -25.18 -18.07
N GLU A 747 56.34 -24.96 -18.32
CA GLU A 747 56.96 -25.08 -19.65
C GLU A 747 58.07 -26.14 -19.62
N CYS A 748 58.61 -26.50 -20.78
CA CYS A 748 59.68 -27.49 -20.86
C CYS A 748 61.02 -26.87 -20.41
N ASP A 749 61.18 -26.69 -19.10
CA ASP A 749 62.14 -25.76 -18.49
C ASP A 749 63.51 -26.44 -18.23
N GLY A 750 64.20 -26.89 -19.29
CA GLY A 750 65.51 -27.55 -19.19
C GLY A 750 65.52 -28.92 -18.51
N LEU A 751 64.35 -29.49 -18.20
CA LEU A 751 64.19 -30.80 -17.58
C LEU A 751 64.05 -31.92 -18.62
N GLN A 752 64.53 -33.13 -18.29
CA GLN A 752 64.36 -34.31 -19.12
C GLN A 752 63.06 -35.05 -18.79
N TRP A 753 62.42 -35.63 -19.81
CA TRP A 753 61.16 -36.36 -19.70
C TRP A 753 61.27 -37.76 -20.31
N LYS A 754 60.52 -38.70 -19.76
CA LYS A 754 60.39 -40.08 -20.22
C LYS A 754 58.99 -40.31 -20.78
N VAL A 755 58.89 -40.74 -22.04
CA VAL A 755 57.59 -40.96 -22.71
C VAL A 755 57.41 -42.46 -22.96
N PRO A 756 56.26 -43.06 -22.60
CA PRO A 756 56.01 -44.48 -22.82
C PRO A 756 55.98 -44.82 -24.32
N GLY A 757 56.69 -45.88 -24.72
CA GLY A 757 56.74 -46.35 -26.10
C GLY A 757 57.70 -45.56 -27.01
N ARG A 758 57.44 -45.59 -28.32
CA ARG A 758 58.13 -44.80 -29.36
C ARG A 758 57.10 -43.98 -30.15
N PRO A 759 56.53 -42.92 -29.56
CA PRO A 759 55.62 -42.05 -30.30
C PRO A 759 56.38 -41.34 -31.43
N GLU A 760 55.74 -41.18 -32.59
CA GLU A 760 56.25 -40.32 -33.65
C GLU A 760 56.29 -38.88 -33.12
N TRP A 761 57.49 -38.30 -33.09
CA TRP A 761 57.71 -36.95 -32.60
C TRP A 761 57.41 -35.94 -33.70
N GLU A 762 56.44 -35.06 -33.48
CA GLU A 762 56.05 -33.99 -34.42
C GLU A 762 56.18 -32.58 -33.83
N ALA A 763 56.66 -32.41 -32.60
CA ALA A 763 56.70 -31.09 -31.99
C ALA A 763 57.91 -30.27 -32.49
N ALA A 764 57.70 -29.47 -33.53
CA ALA A 764 58.47 -28.26 -33.79
C ALA A 764 57.61 -27.08 -33.30
N GLY A 765 58.02 -26.42 -32.21
CA GLY A 765 57.19 -25.40 -31.58
C GLY A 765 57.77 -24.83 -30.29
N SER A 766 57.00 -23.94 -29.66
CA SER A 766 57.33 -23.29 -28.38
C SER A 766 57.37 -24.27 -27.19
N GLY A 767 58.03 -23.90 -26.09
CA GLY A 767 58.15 -24.75 -24.89
C GLY A 767 56.80 -25.20 -24.31
N ARG A 768 55.74 -24.41 -24.52
CA ARG A 768 54.36 -24.73 -24.15
C ARG A 768 53.73 -25.81 -25.02
N GLU A 769 54.00 -25.81 -26.33
CA GLU A 769 53.49 -26.83 -27.26
C GLU A 769 54.16 -28.18 -27.01
N VAL A 770 55.46 -28.17 -26.72
CA VAL A 770 56.22 -29.35 -26.29
C VAL A 770 55.65 -29.91 -24.99
N ARG A 771 55.38 -29.05 -23.99
CA ARG A 771 54.77 -29.47 -22.72
C ARG A 771 53.40 -30.12 -22.93
N ALA A 772 52.54 -29.51 -23.75
CA ALA A 772 51.22 -30.05 -24.06
C ALA A 772 51.30 -31.41 -24.81
N TRP A 773 52.29 -31.61 -25.68
CA TRP A 773 52.53 -32.91 -26.32
C TRP A 773 53.00 -33.97 -25.31
N LEU A 774 53.90 -33.61 -24.40
CA LEU A 774 54.39 -34.50 -23.34
C LEU A 774 53.23 -34.98 -22.45
N ASP A 775 52.33 -34.09 -22.04
CA ASP A 775 51.17 -34.44 -21.24
C ASP A 775 50.20 -35.39 -21.95
N ARG A 776 49.91 -35.13 -23.24
CA ARG A 776 49.04 -36.01 -24.05
C ARG A 776 49.60 -37.43 -24.21
N ASN A 777 50.93 -37.56 -24.28
CA ASN A 777 51.60 -38.84 -24.46
C ASN A 777 51.99 -39.53 -23.13
N GLY A 778 51.52 -39.01 -21.99
CA GLY A 778 51.75 -39.64 -20.68
C GLY A 778 53.20 -39.59 -20.22
N ALA A 779 53.93 -38.53 -20.60
CA ALA A 779 55.30 -38.32 -20.19
C ALA A 779 55.45 -38.16 -18.67
N VAL A 780 56.60 -38.57 -18.14
CA VAL A 780 56.95 -38.53 -16.72
C VAL A 780 58.32 -37.87 -16.58
N ASP A 781 58.56 -37.15 -15.49
CA ASP A 781 59.86 -36.50 -15.25
C ASP A 781 60.96 -37.57 -15.19
N LYS A 782 62.06 -37.36 -15.93
CA LYS A 782 63.20 -38.27 -15.95
C LYS A 782 64.28 -37.79 -15.00
N GLY A 783 64.65 -38.63 -14.05
CA GLY A 783 65.75 -38.45 -13.12
C GLY A 783 65.51 -37.39 -12.03
N THR A 784 64.92 -36.24 -12.38
CA THR A 784 64.64 -35.14 -11.46
C THR A 784 63.27 -34.53 -11.70
N THR A 785 62.49 -34.30 -10.64
CA THR A 785 61.28 -33.49 -10.63
C THR A 785 61.54 -32.21 -9.84
N GLU A 786 61.17 -31.05 -10.39
CA GLU A 786 61.25 -29.75 -9.72
C GLU A 786 59.85 -29.17 -9.46
N ILE A 787 59.64 -28.67 -8.24
CA ILE A 787 58.36 -28.16 -7.76
C ILE A 787 58.61 -26.87 -6.99
N THR A 788 57.86 -25.82 -7.30
CA THR A 788 57.80 -24.62 -6.47
C THR A 788 56.58 -24.68 -5.55
N VAL A 789 56.79 -24.48 -4.26
CA VAL A 789 55.74 -24.43 -3.24
C VAL A 789 55.72 -23.03 -2.64
N VAL A 790 54.56 -22.37 -2.72
CA VAL A 790 54.29 -21.09 -2.05
C VAL A 790 53.38 -21.36 -0.86
N VAL A 791 53.83 -20.94 0.33
CA VAL A 791 53.12 -21.11 1.60
C VAL A 791 52.66 -19.74 2.09
N GLN A 792 51.36 -19.59 2.38
CA GLN A 792 50.77 -18.34 2.88
C GLN A 792 50.05 -18.56 4.21
N GLY A 793 50.32 -17.70 5.19
CA GLY A 793 49.60 -17.70 6.47
C GLY A 793 48.19 -17.12 6.33
N LEU A 794 47.17 -17.88 6.75
CA LEU A 794 45.76 -17.50 6.68
C LEU A 794 45.22 -16.92 7.99
N ILE A 795 45.99 -17.03 9.07
CA ILE A 795 45.58 -16.62 10.43
C ILE A 795 46.62 -15.71 11.08
N PRO A 796 46.21 -14.83 12.02
CA PRO A 796 47.10 -13.88 12.72
C PRO A 796 48.29 -14.52 13.46
N GLN A 797 48.15 -15.76 13.93
CA GLN A 797 49.19 -16.49 14.65
C GLN A 797 50.25 -17.04 13.69
N ALA A 798 51.53 -16.98 14.08
CA ALA A 798 52.60 -17.60 13.29
C ALA A 798 52.38 -19.12 13.17
N ALA A 799 52.55 -19.65 11.97
CA ALA A 799 52.58 -21.09 11.72
C ALA A 799 54.02 -21.50 11.38
N VAL A 800 54.52 -22.54 12.05
CA VAL A 800 55.88 -23.06 11.90
C VAL A 800 55.81 -24.38 11.14
N LEU A 801 56.60 -24.52 10.07
CA LEU A 801 56.81 -25.78 9.36
C LEU A 801 57.86 -26.58 10.14
N GLU A 802 57.46 -27.70 10.72
CA GLU A 802 58.32 -28.56 11.54
C GLU A 802 59.11 -29.57 10.70
N ASP A 803 58.49 -30.12 9.66
CA ASP A 803 59.07 -31.18 8.84
C ASP A 803 58.46 -31.15 7.44
N ILE A 804 59.29 -31.33 6.41
CA ILE A 804 58.87 -31.44 5.01
C ILE A 804 59.59 -32.66 4.44
N ARG A 805 58.83 -33.66 4.00
CA ARG A 805 59.40 -34.92 3.52
C ARG A 805 58.62 -35.51 2.37
N PRO A 806 59.29 -36.12 1.39
CA PRO A 806 58.62 -36.87 0.34
C PRO A 806 58.12 -38.22 0.90
N LEU A 807 56.85 -38.52 0.63
CA LEU A 807 56.18 -39.78 0.95
C LEU A 807 56.04 -40.59 -0.33
N ILE A 808 56.79 -41.69 -0.44
CA ILE A 808 56.71 -42.59 -1.59
C ILE A 808 55.41 -43.40 -1.51
N VAL A 809 54.56 -43.26 -2.53
CA VAL A 809 53.27 -43.95 -2.67
C VAL A 809 53.47 -45.32 -3.33
N SER A 810 54.34 -45.42 -4.35
CA SER A 810 54.69 -46.71 -4.96
C SER A 810 56.04 -46.65 -5.65
N ARG A 811 56.77 -47.78 -5.65
CA ARG A 811 58.01 -47.97 -6.43
C ARG A 811 57.80 -49.04 -7.49
N ARG A 812 58.19 -48.76 -8.73
CA ARG A 812 58.16 -49.69 -9.87
C ARG A 812 59.51 -49.69 -10.57
N PRO A 813 59.82 -50.72 -11.39
CA PRO A 813 60.98 -50.68 -12.28
C PRO A 813 60.93 -49.43 -13.18
N PRO A 814 62.08 -48.81 -13.51
CA PRO A 814 62.13 -47.62 -14.35
C PRO A 814 61.32 -47.77 -15.64
N MET A 815 60.61 -46.71 -16.02
CA MET A 815 59.74 -46.69 -17.19
C MET A 815 60.55 -46.93 -18.47
N ARG A 816 60.13 -47.90 -19.28
CA ARG A 816 60.69 -48.11 -20.63
C ARG A 816 60.08 -47.11 -21.62
N GLY A 817 60.91 -46.49 -22.44
CA GLY A 817 60.46 -45.50 -23.42
C GLY A 817 61.56 -44.56 -23.90
N SER A 818 61.20 -43.64 -24.78
CA SER A 818 62.10 -42.61 -25.30
C SER A 818 62.31 -41.47 -24.29
N THR A 819 63.51 -40.87 -24.30
CA THR A 819 63.81 -39.67 -23.52
C THR A 819 63.62 -38.45 -24.42
N VAL A 820 62.95 -37.42 -23.91
CA VAL A 820 62.86 -36.10 -24.54
C VAL A 820 63.64 -35.12 -23.68
N ASP A 821 64.56 -34.39 -24.32
CA ASP A 821 65.36 -33.36 -23.67
C ASP A 821 64.82 -31.97 -24.04
N CYS A 822 64.72 -31.09 -23.04
CA CYS A 822 64.18 -29.74 -23.17
C CYS A 822 65.20 -28.64 -22.85
N GLU A 823 66.50 -28.94 -22.88
CA GLU A 823 67.60 -27.97 -22.67
C GLU A 823 67.50 -26.65 -23.48
N GLY A 824 66.75 -26.62 -24.59
CA GLY A 824 66.59 -25.43 -25.45
C GLY A 824 65.45 -24.45 -25.11
N PHE A 825 64.61 -24.74 -24.11
CA PHE A 825 63.38 -23.97 -23.82
C PHE A 825 63.39 -23.27 -22.45
N VAL A 826 64.57 -22.84 -21.99
CA VAL A 826 64.73 -22.14 -20.70
C VAL A 826 64.20 -20.70 -20.81
N GLU A 827 63.14 -20.36 -20.09
CA GLU A 827 62.70 -18.97 -19.94
C GLU A 827 63.45 -18.33 -18.76
N ALA A 828 63.96 -17.11 -18.94
CA ALA A 828 64.56 -16.36 -17.84
C ALA A 828 63.47 -15.99 -16.85
N ALA A 829 63.30 -16.78 -15.78
CA ALA A 829 62.39 -16.45 -14.70
C ALA A 829 62.70 -15.04 -14.17
N ALA A 830 61.74 -14.13 -14.32
CA ALA A 830 61.80 -12.80 -13.73
C ALA A 830 61.84 -12.94 -12.19
N MET A 831 63.04 -12.91 -11.63
CA MET A 831 63.26 -12.97 -10.19
C MET A 831 62.82 -11.66 -9.55
N GLY A 832 61.65 -11.67 -8.91
CA GLY A 832 61.44 -10.83 -7.73
C GLY A 832 62.34 -11.34 -6.61
N GLU A 833 63.05 -10.43 -5.93
CA GLU A 833 64.04 -10.65 -4.87
C GLU A 833 63.46 -11.25 -3.57
N ALA A 834 62.63 -12.29 -3.63
CA ALA A 834 62.24 -13.08 -2.47
C ALA A 834 63.26 -14.21 -2.25
N PRO A 835 63.67 -14.50 -1.01
CA PRO A 835 64.54 -15.64 -0.74
C PRO A 835 63.82 -16.94 -1.13
N VAL A 836 64.30 -17.62 -2.17
CA VAL A 836 63.84 -18.95 -2.56
C VAL A 836 64.71 -19.97 -1.86
N TYR A 837 64.10 -20.79 -1.00
CA TYR A 837 64.81 -21.90 -0.34
C TYR A 837 64.83 -23.12 -1.25
N ASP A 838 66.01 -23.62 -1.61
CA ASP A 838 66.19 -24.77 -2.51
C ASP A 838 66.50 -26.03 -1.69
N LEU A 839 65.60 -27.00 -1.78
CA LEU A 839 65.64 -28.24 -1.01
C LEU A 839 65.69 -29.44 -1.94
N VAL A 840 66.63 -30.36 -1.69
CA VAL A 840 66.82 -31.56 -2.53
C VAL A 840 66.56 -32.84 -1.75
N ALA A 841 65.82 -33.78 -2.34
CA ALA A 841 65.63 -35.12 -1.80
C ALA A 841 65.97 -36.22 -2.82
N ASP A 842 66.53 -37.31 -2.33
CA ASP A 842 66.84 -38.53 -3.12
C ASP A 842 65.84 -39.64 -2.78
N LEU A 843 65.11 -40.14 -3.78
CA LEU A 843 64.11 -41.20 -3.64
C LEU A 843 64.69 -42.61 -3.66
N ASP A 844 65.95 -42.81 -4.03
CA ASP A 844 66.54 -44.15 -4.11
C ASP A 844 66.77 -44.75 -2.70
N GLY A 845 67.09 -43.88 -1.73
CA GLY A 845 67.32 -44.25 -0.32
C GLY A 845 66.10 -44.80 0.43
N GLY A 846 66.33 -45.43 1.59
CA GLY A 846 65.28 -46.09 2.38
C GLY A 846 64.26 -45.13 3.04
N THR A 847 64.67 -43.91 3.40
CA THR A 847 63.77 -42.86 3.92
C THR A 847 64.16 -41.50 3.32
N PRO A 848 63.51 -41.08 2.23
CA PRO A 848 63.88 -39.84 1.55
C PRO A 848 63.53 -38.61 2.40
N ARG A 849 64.43 -37.61 2.44
CA ARG A 849 64.25 -36.34 3.17
C ARG A 849 64.78 -35.18 2.34
N PHE A 850 64.17 -34.01 2.50
CA PHE A 850 64.66 -32.77 1.89
C PHE A 850 65.83 -32.20 2.70
N LEU A 851 66.89 -31.78 2.01
CA LEU A 851 68.08 -31.17 2.60
C LEU A 851 68.28 -29.74 2.10
N PRO A 852 68.72 -28.79 2.96
CA PRO A 852 69.06 -28.98 4.39
C PRO A 852 67.83 -29.24 5.28
N SER A 853 67.92 -30.19 6.22
CA SER A 853 66.80 -30.61 7.07
C SER A 853 66.66 -29.82 8.39
N THR A 854 67.50 -28.80 8.59
CA THR A 854 67.61 -28.06 9.86
C THR A 854 66.96 -26.67 9.81
N GLU A 855 66.37 -26.28 8.68
CA GLU A 855 65.71 -25.00 8.55
C GLU A 855 64.29 -25.05 9.12
N VAL A 856 64.01 -24.17 10.10
CA VAL A 856 62.68 -23.99 10.67
C VAL A 856 62.05 -22.79 9.98
N PHE A 857 60.98 -23.02 9.22
CA PHE A 857 60.29 -21.96 8.49
C PHE A 857 59.08 -21.47 9.28
N SER A 858 58.94 -20.16 9.47
CA SER A 858 57.75 -19.56 10.10
C SER A 858 57.07 -18.58 9.16
N VAL A 859 55.75 -18.67 9.03
CA VAL A 859 54.93 -17.79 8.17
C VAL A 859 53.81 -17.15 9.01
N ARG A 860 53.70 -15.81 8.98
CA ARG A 860 52.60 -15.07 9.64
C ARG A 860 51.50 -14.69 8.64
N ASN A 861 50.41 -14.13 9.16
CA ASN A 861 49.28 -13.69 8.35
C ASN A 861 49.73 -12.73 7.23
N SER A 862 49.33 -13.04 5.99
CA SER A 862 49.67 -12.26 4.79
C SER A 862 51.16 -12.24 4.40
N GLU A 863 52.02 -13.02 5.08
CA GLU A 863 53.38 -13.32 4.60
C GLU A 863 53.35 -14.53 3.65
N THR A 864 54.25 -14.54 2.68
CA THR A 864 54.44 -15.65 1.72
C THR A 864 55.87 -16.18 1.79
N LEU A 865 56.00 -17.50 1.92
CA LEU A 865 57.28 -18.22 1.84
C LEU A 865 57.31 -19.04 0.55
N THR A 866 58.35 -18.87 -0.26
CA THR A 866 58.52 -19.61 -1.52
C THR A 866 59.68 -20.59 -1.40
N MET A 867 59.43 -21.87 -1.69
CA MET A 867 60.40 -22.96 -1.59
C MET A 867 60.47 -23.71 -2.93
N ARG A 868 61.67 -24.04 -3.37
CA ARG A 868 61.93 -24.88 -4.54
C ARG A 868 62.34 -26.27 -4.06
N LEU A 869 61.56 -27.28 -4.39
CA LEU A 869 61.75 -28.67 -4.00
C LEU A 869 62.19 -29.47 -5.22
N ARG A 870 63.37 -30.08 -5.16
CA ARG A 870 63.89 -30.97 -6.20
C ARG A 870 64.01 -32.39 -5.69
N VAL A 871 63.47 -33.32 -6.45
CA VAL A 871 63.45 -34.73 -6.07
C VAL A 871 64.11 -35.56 -7.16
N ARG A 872 65.06 -36.41 -6.77
CA ARG A 872 65.89 -37.21 -7.67
C ARG A 872 65.66 -38.71 -7.51
N THR A 873 65.81 -39.45 -8.60
CA THR A 873 65.82 -40.92 -8.63
C THR A 873 66.69 -41.42 -9.78
N THR A 874 67.43 -42.51 -9.54
CA THR A 874 68.25 -43.20 -10.54
C THR A 874 67.89 -44.67 -10.68
N THR A 875 67.04 -45.22 -9.79
CA THR A 875 66.76 -46.66 -9.73
C THR A 875 65.30 -47.05 -9.89
N CYS A 876 64.35 -46.12 -9.76
CA CYS A 876 62.91 -46.42 -9.79
C CYS A 876 62.08 -45.51 -10.69
N ASP A 877 60.92 -46.01 -11.09
CA ASP A 877 59.72 -45.23 -11.39
C ASP A 877 58.91 -45.10 -10.10
N CYS A 878 59.09 -43.96 -9.43
CA CYS A 878 58.55 -43.67 -8.12
C CYS A 878 57.36 -42.70 -8.22
N SER A 879 56.23 -43.09 -7.63
CA SER A 879 55.12 -42.17 -7.38
C SER A 879 55.19 -41.70 -5.93
N TRP A 880 55.08 -40.40 -5.67
CA TRP A 880 55.31 -39.79 -4.35
C TRP A 880 54.45 -38.55 -4.11
N ARG A 881 54.29 -38.16 -2.85
CA ARG A 881 53.62 -36.93 -2.39
C ARG A 881 54.53 -36.19 -1.42
N ILE A 882 54.21 -34.96 -1.05
CA ILE A 882 54.97 -34.22 -0.04
C ILE A 882 54.14 -34.14 1.23
N GLU A 883 54.68 -34.58 2.35
CA GLU A 883 54.07 -34.41 3.66
C GLU A 883 54.72 -33.21 4.36
N VAL A 884 53.91 -32.22 4.72
CA VAL A 884 54.32 -31.02 5.47
C VAL A 884 53.68 -31.08 6.85
N ARG A 885 54.50 -31.12 7.89
CA ARG A 885 54.05 -31.01 9.28
C ARG A 885 54.18 -29.58 9.75
N TRP A 886 53.15 -29.08 10.42
CA TRP A 886 53.13 -27.70 10.89
C TRP A 886 52.55 -27.60 12.29
N VAL A 887 52.93 -26.52 12.98
CA VAL A 887 52.39 -26.15 14.29
C VAL A 887 52.00 -24.67 14.29
N SER A 888 50.79 -24.39 14.75
CA SER A 888 50.32 -23.02 14.95
C SER A 888 49.39 -22.96 16.15
N ALA A 889 49.60 -21.95 17.01
CA ALA A 889 48.77 -21.69 18.19
C ALA A 889 48.52 -22.94 19.08
N GLY A 890 49.55 -23.78 19.27
CA GLY A 890 49.47 -24.99 20.10
C GLY A 890 48.78 -26.20 19.45
N LYS A 891 48.40 -26.09 18.16
CA LYS A 891 47.84 -27.19 17.37
C LYS A 891 48.86 -27.67 16.34
N GLN A 892 49.00 -28.99 16.20
CA GLN A 892 49.82 -29.62 15.17
C GLN A 892 48.95 -30.20 14.07
N GLY A 893 49.43 -30.18 12.83
CA GLY A 893 48.73 -30.76 11.69
C GLY A 893 49.67 -31.22 10.59
N VAL A 894 49.12 -32.01 9.67
CA VAL A 894 49.85 -32.57 8.53
C VAL A 894 49.08 -32.23 7.25
N THR A 895 49.76 -31.57 6.32
CA THR A 895 49.24 -31.24 5.01
C THR A 895 50.00 -32.03 3.95
N VAL A 896 49.27 -32.72 3.09
CA VAL A 896 49.87 -33.49 1.99
C VAL A 896 49.71 -32.70 0.70
N LEU A 897 50.83 -32.41 0.01
CA LEU A 897 50.86 -31.77 -1.30
C LEU A 897 51.02 -32.81 -2.39
N ASP A 898 50.26 -32.64 -3.46
CA ASP A 898 50.24 -33.51 -4.63
C ASP A 898 50.00 -32.71 -5.93
N ASP A 899 50.08 -33.37 -7.08
CA ASP A 899 49.85 -32.78 -8.40
C ASP A 899 48.36 -32.83 -8.75
N ASN A 900 47.61 -31.81 -8.31
CA ASN A 900 46.19 -31.64 -8.61
C ASN A 900 45.34 -32.91 -8.31
N GLY A 901 45.58 -33.54 -7.15
CA GLY A 901 44.89 -34.76 -6.71
C GLY A 901 45.56 -36.07 -7.13
N ARG A 902 46.71 -36.03 -7.82
CA ARG A 902 47.51 -37.20 -8.21
C ARG A 902 48.90 -37.15 -7.58
N PRO A 903 49.51 -38.27 -7.16
CA PRO A 903 50.91 -38.28 -6.72
C PRO A 903 51.84 -37.77 -7.84
N PHE A 904 52.88 -37.05 -7.47
CA PHE A 904 54.01 -36.77 -8.36
C PHE A 904 54.64 -38.08 -8.81
N ARG A 905 55.24 -38.08 -10.01
CA ARG A 905 55.87 -39.27 -10.56
C ARG A 905 57.19 -38.90 -11.21
N THR A 906 58.24 -39.63 -10.84
CA THR A 906 59.61 -39.45 -11.34
C THR A 906 60.18 -40.82 -11.68
N THR A 907 60.78 -40.96 -12.86
CA THR A 907 61.41 -42.22 -13.30
C THR A 907 62.87 -42.02 -13.65
N ALA A 908 63.71 -43.01 -13.37
CA ALA A 908 65.08 -43.05 -13.88
C ALA A 908 65.15 -43.13 -15.42
#